data_AF-A0AAE1W9L5-F1
#
_entry.id   AF-A0AAE1W9L5-F1
#
_cell.length_a   1.000
_cell.length_b   1.000
_cell.length_c   1.000
_cell.angle_alpha   90.00
_cell.angle_beta   90.00
_cell.angle_gamma   90.00
#
_symmetry.space_group_name_H-M   'P 1'
#
loop_
_entity.id
_entity.type
_entity.pdbx_description
1 polymer ?
#
loop_
_entity_poly.entity_id
_entity_poly.type
_entity_poly.pdbx_seq_one_letter_code
_entity_poly.pdbx_strand_id
1 'polypeptide(L)'
;MFKSARWKSEKNKVKVVFKLLFHAAKGSSKVGVIGEASIDFSNYAEATKVSLVPLPLKNSRTEAVLHVSIQRMQESVDHRDVEDNETPKSNYKEHSLMSHLSNGDIDGTIKDNSEDVPFNKIVPHVTEFNGNRRASNGSDITMSSSESSSGVESVQREPAGLVSSLRPQGPNSDAQTAEYEEHQRSHWGWLGNPAPEASTDDSSSTPRETFLQQHLEEASDIVIEKLKSEVAALSRQAEISELELQTLRKQIVKESKRGQDLYRELVCLKEERDSLKGECERLKAARRRMDEAKTRTNSQFEGGDSRVIVEELRQELNHAKELNANLQVQLQKTQESNSELILAVQDLDEMLEQKNREILSLSSGVSVKDIGEKTREAGSMDQRDEDNDDEALEELVKEHVNAKESYLLEQQIMDLRSEIEIYKRDKDELEMQMEQLALDYEIMKQENHEMAYKLEQSQLQEQLKMQYECTASYATAHELEAQIENLENELRKQKKESADALVTVNELQGHIENLENELKKRTKESADALSAINELEAHVKSLEEELEKQSQGFEADLETLMCSKVEQEQRAIRAEEALRKTRWQNANTAERLQEEFRRLSVQMASTFEANEKLATKAVAEAIELRLQKSHLEEMIHKASEEHQSVKEDYESRLHQLANQVVLMTNQIEQMQSETRIERCSWNIRRTMLKKLRGFSQTKF
;
A
#
# COMPACT_ATOMS: atom_id res chain seq x y z
N MET A 1 -20.82 -28.26 -20.77
CA MET A 1 -22.11 -28.08 -20.07
C MET A 1 -21.96 -26.84 -19.21
N PHE A 2 -22.64 -25.73 -19.54
CA PHE A 2 -22.57 -24.50 -18.74
C PHE A 2 -23.64 -24.56 -17.64
N LYS A 3 -23.23 -24.39 -16.38
CA LYS A 3 -24.16 -24.32 -15.23
C LYS A 3 -24.51 -22.86 -14.95
N SER A 4 -25.79 -22.58 -14.69
CA SER A 4 -26.20 -21.30 -14.09
C SER A 4 -25.76 -21.26 -12.63
N ALA A 5 -25.31 -20.09 -12.16
CA ALA A 5 -24.84 -19.87 -10.79
C ALA A 5 -25.48 -18.61 -10.22
N ARG A 6 -26.03 -18.70 -9.01
CA ARG A 6 -26.71 -17.61 -8.31
C ARG A 6 -25.85 -17.19 -7.11
N TRP A 7 -25.66 -15.89 -6.94
CA TRP A 7 -24.86 -15.30 -5.88
C TRP A 7 -25.65 -14.18 -5.19
N LYS A 8 -25.45 -13.98 -3.88
CA LYS A 8 -25.94 -12.81 -3.14
C LYS A 8 -24.75 -11.97 -2.69
N SER A 9 -24.92 -10.65 -2.63
CA SER A 9 -23.94 -9.74 -2.01
C SER A 9 -24.44 -9.32 -0.62
N GLU A 10 -23.52 -9.29 0.34
CA GLU A 10 -23.71 -8.52 1.57
C GLU A 10 -23.75 -7.02 1.22
N LYS A 11 -24.53 -6.23 1.97
CA LYS A 11 -24.93 -4.87 1.55
C LYS A 11 -23.82 -3.79 1.60
N ASN A 12 -22.64 -4.11 2.14
CA ASN A 12 -21.61 -3.11 2.51
C ASN A 12 -20.26 -3.26 1.77
N LYS A 13 -20.23 -3.73 0.51
CA LYS A 13 -18.99 -3.80 -0.30
C LYS A 13 -19.21 -3.07 -1.64
N VAL A 14 -18.58 -1.90 -1.78
CA VAL A 14 -18.78 -0.96 -2.92
C VAL A 14 -18.24 -1.51 -4.25
N LYS A 15 -17.36 -2.51 -4.23
CA LYS A 15 -16.80 -3.15 -5.42
C LYS A 15 -16.71 -4.66 -5.22
N VAL A 16 -17.28 -5.44 -6.14
CA VAL A 16 -17.20 -6.91 -6.11
C VAL A 16 -16.78 -7.44 -7.48
N VAL A 17 -15.46 -7.53 -7.67
CA VAL A 17 -14.84 -8.13 -8.86
C VAL A 17 -14.74 -9.64 -8.66
N PHE A 18 -15.40 -10.42 -9.53
CA PHE A 18 -15.29 -11.87 -9.54
C PHE A 18 -14.25 -12.31 -10.57
N LYS A 19 -13.36 -13.23 -10.14
CA LYS A 19 -12.32 -13.88 -10.95
C LYS A 19 -12.80 -15.29 -11.30
N LEU A 20 -13.14 -15.52 -12.56
CA LEU A 20 -13.71 -16.78 -13.07
C LEU A 20 -12.62 -17.61 -13.76
N LEU A 21 -12.35 -18.79 -13.20
CA LEU A 21 -11.35 -19.75 -13.70
C LEU A 21 -12.06 -20.90 -14.43
N PHE A 22 -11.85 -20.96 -15.75
CA PHE A 22 -12.51 -21.95 -16.60
C PHE A 22 -11.63 -23.18 -16.81
N HIS A 23 -12.23 -24.37 -16.69
CA HIS A 23 -11.52 -25.65 -16.71
C HIS A 23 -12.09 -26.58 -17.78
N ALA A 24 -11.22 -27.20 -18.59
CA ALA A 24 -11.63 -28.12 -19.66
C ALA A 24 -11.62 -29.57 -19.19
N ALA A 25 -12.80 -30.09 -18.84
CA ALA A 25 -13.02 -31.53 -18.63
C ALA A 25 -13.07 -32.29 -19.97
N LYS A 26 -11.96 -32.32 -20.72
CA LYS A 26 -11.88 -32.93 -22.07
C LYS A 26 -11.51 -34.42 -22.03
N GLY A 27 -12.27 -35.20 -21.26
CA GLY A 27 -12.23 -36.68 -21.28
C GLY A 27 -10.97 -37.36 -20.75
N SER A 28 -10.00 -36.63 -20.21
CA SER A 28 -8.76 -37.17 -19.63
C SER A 28 -8.54 -36.68 -18.19
N SER A 29 -7.77 -37.41 -17.40
CA SER A 29 -7.61 -37.22 -15.95
C SER A 29 -6.77 -36.00 -15.53
N LYS A 30 -6.51 -35.04 -16.44
CA LYS A 30 -5.78 -33.80 -16.14
C LYS A 30 -6.65 -32.60 -16.47
N VAL A 31 -7.20 -31.97 -15.44
CA VAL A 31 -8.01 -30.77 -15.53
C VAL A 31 -7.12 -29.58 -15.90
N GLY A 32 -7.19 -29.13 -17.15
CA GLY A 32 -6.47 -27.95 -17.64
C GLY A 32 -7.27 -26.67 -17.45
N VAL A 33 -6.63 -25.61 -16.93
CA VAL A 33 -7.16 -24.24 -16.97
C VAL A 33 -7.18 -23.77 -18.43
N ILE A 34 -8.36 -23.35 -18.91
CA ILE A 34 -8.56 -22.81 -20.26
C ILE A 34 -8.07 -21.37 -20.31
N GLY A 35 -8.38 -20.61 -19.28
CA GLY A 35 -8.08 -19.18 -19.14
C GLY A 35 -8.89 -18.56 -18.00
N GLU A 36 -8.63 -17.29 -17.75
CA GLU A 36 -9.22 -16.49 -16.67
C GLU A 36 -10.01 -15.30 -17.24
N ALA A 37 -11.21 -15.05 -16.71
CA ALA A 37 -11.91 -13.78 -16.93
C ALA A 37 -12.24 -13.09 -15.60
N SER A 38 -12.15 -11.76 -15.59
CA SER A 38 -12.52 -10.91 -14.44
C SER A 38 -13.69 -10.01 -14.81
N ILE A 39 -14.74 -9.98 -13.99
CA ILE A 39 -15.89 -9.09 -14.21
C ILE A 39 -16.29 -8.38 -12.91
N ASP A 40 -16.62 -7.10 -13.03
CA ASP A 40 -17.16 -6.27 -11.95
C ASP A 40 -18.68 -6.21 -12.06
N PHE A 41 -19.38 -6.75 -11.06
CA PHE A 41 -20.85 -6.75 -11.05
C PHE A 41 -21.45 -5.46 -10.48
N SER A 42 -20.67 -4.55 -9.88
CA SER A 42 -21.18 -3.24 -9.42
C SER A 42 -21.79 -2.46 -10.58
N ASN A 43 -21.19 -2.53 -11.77
CA ASN A 43 -21.66 -1.90 -13.01
C ASN A 43 -23.03 -2.44 -13.51
N TYR A 44 -23.52 -3.56 -12.96
CA TYR A 44 -24.77 -4.21 -13.35
C TYR A 44 -25.78 -4.28 -12.20
N ALA A 45 -25.48 -3.69 -11.03
CA ALA A 45 -26.38 -3.72 -9.86
C ALA A 45 -27.74 -3.04 -10.12
N GLU A 46 -27.76 -2.01 -10.97
CA GLU A 46 -28.97 -1.28 -11.38
C GLU A 46 -29.60 -1.82 -12.68
N ALA A 47 -28.95 -2.76 -13.37
CA ALA A 47 -29.38 -3.26 -14.66
C ALA A 47 -30.60 -4.19 -14.54
N THR A 48 -31.79 -3.67 -14.88
CA THR A 48 -33.06 -4.42 -14.90
C THR A 48 -33.24 -5.32 -16.14
N LYS A 49 -32.44 -5.11 -17.19
CA LYS A 49 -32.49 -5.88 -18.44
C LYS A 49 -31.28 -6.81 -18.57
N VAL A 50 -31.50 -7.99 -19.17
CA VAL A 50 -30.44 -8.97 -19.44
C VAL A 50 -29.33 -8.31 -20.27
N SER A 51 -28.12 -8.31 -19.73
CA SER A 51 -26.94 -7.69 -20.33
C SER A 51 -25.99 -8.76 -20.86
N LEU A 52 -25.58 -8.67 -22.13
CA LEU A 52 -24.65 -9.61 -22.76
C LEU A 52 -23.24 -9.02 -22.79
N VAL A 53 -22.29 -9.67 -22.14
CA VAL A 53 -20.92 -9.18 -21.94
C VAL A 53 -19.91 -10.13 -22.59
N PRO A 54 -19.11 -9.68 -23.58
CA PRO A 54 -17.97 -10.45 -24.08
C PRO A 54 -16.77 -10.29 -23.11
N LEU A 55 -16.26 -11.41 -22.62
CA LEU A 55 -15.09 -11.48 -21.75
C LEU A 55 -13.95 -12.24 -22.48
N PRO A 56 -12.91 -11.57 -22.98
CA PRO A 56 -11.74 -12.25 -23.52
C PRO A 56 -11.00 -12.98 -22.41
N LEU A 57 -10.68 -14.26 -22.62
CA LEU A 57 -9.93 -15.06 -21.64
C LEU A 57 -8.46 -14.62 -21.62
N LYS A 58 -7.95 -14.33 -20.41
CA LYS A 58 -6.52 -14.12 -20.15
C LYS A 58 -5.84 -15.47 -19.95
N ASN A 59 -4.57 -15.55 -20.35
CA ASN A 59 -3.70 -16.73 -20.24
C ASN A 59 -4.16 -17.98 -21.03
N SER A 60 -5.11 -17.85 -21.96
CA SER A 60 -5.51 -18.93 -22.87
C SER A 60 -4.55 -19.05 -24.06
N ARG A 61 -4.31 -20.28 -24.54
CA ARG A 61 -3.53 -20.54 -25.78
C ARG A 61 -4.35 -20.33 -27.07
N THR A 62 -5.49 -19.66 -26.96
CA THR A 62 -6.47 -19.41 -28.02
C THR A 62 -7.18 -18.10 -27.71
N GLU A 63 -7.51 -17.31 -28.72
CA GLU A 63 -8.26 -16.04 -28.61
C GLU A 63 -9.76 -16.27 -28.35
N ALA A 64 -10.07 -17.12 -27.36
CA ALA A 64 -11.43 -17.49 -27.00
C ALA A 64 -12.09 -16.38 -26.18
N VAL A 65 -13.17 -15.81 -26.72
CA VAL A 65 -14.04 -14.84 -26.02
C VAL A 65 -15.23 -15.58 -25.42
N LEU A 66 -15.47 -15.39 -24.13
CA LEU A 66 -16.63 -15.92 -23.43
C LEU A 66 -17.77 -14.90 -23.43
N HIS A 67 -18.90 -15.23 -24.03
CA HIS A 67 -20.10 -14.40 -23.93
C HIS A 67 -20.91 -14.80 -22.68
N VAL A 68 -21.15 -13.84 -21.78
CA VAL A 68 -21.88 -14.03 -20.51
C VAL A 68 -23.17 -13.22 -20.53
N SER A 69 -24.29 -13.82 -20.16
CA SER A 69 -25.56 -13.12 -19.91
C SER A 69 -25.73 -12.86 -18.42
N ILE A 70 -26.00 -11.61 -18.06
CA ILE A 70 -26.16 -11.13 -16.68
C ILE A 70 -27.61 -10.65 -16.51
N GLN A 71 -28.29 -11.13 -15.48
CA GLN A 71 -29.65 -10.72 -15.14
C GLN A 71 -29.78 -10.52 -13.63
N ARG A 72 -30.23 -9.33 -13.22
CA ARG A 72 -30.64 -9.08 -11.84
C ARG A 72 -31.96 -9.82 -11.55
N MET A 73 -31.97 -10.66 -10.53
CA MET A 73 -33.19 -11.21 -9.95
C MET A 73 -33.69 -10.25 -8.86
N GLN A 74 -34.94 -9.80 -8.96
CA GLN A 74 -35.57 -9.02 -7.90
C GLN A 74 -35.94 -9.98 -6.74
N GLU A 75 -35.54 -9.64 -5.52
CA GLU A 75 -35.87 -10.42 -4.32
C GLU A 75 -37.20 -9.95 -3.75
N SER A 76 -38.22 -10.82 -3.76
CA SER A 76 -39.52 -10.57 -3.13
C SER A 76 -39.36 -10.70 -1.61
N VAL A 77 -39.28 -9.56 -0.92
CA VAL A 77 -39.25 -9.52 0.55
C VAL A 77 -40.67 -9.78 1.06
N ASP A 78 -40.83 -10.92 1.73
CA ASP A 78 -42.03 -11.25 2.49
C ASP A 78 -42.00 -10.48 3.82
N HIS A 79 -43.09 -9.78 4.15
CA HIS A 79 -43.13 -8.84 5.27
C HIS A 79 -43.64 -9.51 6.55
N ARG A 80 -42.81 -9.52 7.59
CA ARG A 80 -43.23 -9.48 9.00
C ARG A 80 -42.23 -8.63 9.81
N ASP A 81 -42.71 -7.49 10.29
CA ASP A 81 -42.75 -7.03 11.68
C ASP A 81 -41.59 -7.46 12.61
N VAL A 82 -41.05 -6.59 13.47
CA VAL A 82 -41.76 -5.67 14.36
C VAL A 82 -41.14 -4.26 14.39
N GLU A 83 -41.96 -3.27 14.75
CA GLU A 83 -41.62 -1.86 15.01
C GLU A 83 -40.61 -1.73 16.19
N ASP A 84 -39.82 -0.68 16.34
CA ASP A 84 -40.29 0.64 16.79
C ASP A 84 -39.18 1.71 16.67
N ASN A 85 -39.60 2.95 16.44
CA ASN A 85 -39.09 4.25 16.95
C ASN A 85 -37.55 4.52 17.06
N GLU A 86 -37.02 5.67 16.65
CA GLU A 86 -37.63 6.99 16.37
C GLU A 86 -37.11 7.64 15.08
N THR A 87 -37.93 8.48 14.45
CA THR A 87 -37.46 9.65 13.67
C THR A 87 -38.28 10.86 14.08
N PRO A 88 -37.70 12.09 14.11
CA PRO A 88 -37.88 12.99 12.96
C PRO A 88 -36.64 13.92 12.76
N LYS A 89 -36.49 14.84 11.78
CA LYS A 89 -37.35 15.53 10.79
C LYS A 89 -36.58 15.59 9.45
N SER A 90 -37.11 15.22 8.29
CA SER A 90 -38.27 15.71 7.53
C SER A 90 -38.06 17.06 6.80
N ASN A 91 -38.05 16.99 5.46
CA ASN A 91 -38.36 18.03 4.45
C ASN A 91 -37.96 17.46 3.06
N TYR A 92 -38.77 17.47 1.99
CA TYR A 92 -39.98 18.27 1.67
C TYR A 92 -41.10 17.43 1.02
N LYS A 93 -42.37 17.76 1.36
CA LYS A 93 -43.60 17.94 0.53
C LYS A 93 -43.94 17.03 -0.68
N GLU A 94 -45.22 16.80 -1.06
CA GLU A 94 -46.57 16.90 -0.44
C GLU A 94 -47.64 16.40 -1.46
N HIS A 95 -48.91 16.21 -1.02
CA HIS A 95 -50.14 15.96 -1.84
C HIS A 95 -50.26 14.55 -2.48
N SER A 96 -51.43 13.92 -2.78
CA SER A 96 -52.89 14.12 -2.54
C SER A 96 -53.63 12.99 -3.31
N LEU A 97 -54.65 12.21 -2.89
CA LEU A 97 -55.51 11.92 -1.70
C LEU A 97 -55.75 10.37 -1.70
N MET A 98 -56.25 9.63 -0.70
CA MET A 98 -57.13 9.83 0.47
C MET A 98 -58.66 9.65 0.25
N SER A 99 -59.09 8.50 -0.31
CA SER A 99 -60.50 8.04 -0.43
C SER A 99 -60.54 6.53 -0.76
N HIS A 100 -61.39 5.64 -0.23
CA HIS A 100 -62.36 5.68 0.88
C HIS A 100 -62.48 4.27 1.50
N LEU A 101 -63.02 4.16 2.73
CA LEU A 101 -63.31 2.89 3.42
C LEU A 101 -64.65 2.28 2.98
N SER A 102 -64.76 0.95 2.98
CA SER A 102 -66.03 0.24 3.18
C SER A 102 -65.79 -1.21 3.63
N ASN A 103 -66.32 -1.59 4.80
CA ASN A 103 -66.49 -3.00 5.15
C ASN A 103 -67.82 -3.51 4.58
N GLY A 104 -67.86 -4.79 4.21
CA GLY A 104 -69.06 -5.52 3.82
C GLY A 104 -68.79 -7.02 3.93
N ASP A 105 -69.71 -7.75 4.54
CA ASP A 105 -69.56 -9.13 5.02
C ASP A 105 -70.63 -10.05 4.37
N ILE A 106 -70.62 -11.35 4.72
CA ILE A 106 -71.70 -12.36 4.59
C ILE A 106 -71.74 -13.20 3.28
N ASP A 107 -71.27 -14.45 3.42
CA ASP A 107 -71.85 -15.73 2.91
C ASP A 107 -72.07 -15.97 1.38
N GLY A 108 -72.36 -17.22 0.99
CA GLY A 108 -72.92 -17.55 -0.34
C GLY A 108 -72.36 -18.81 -1.04
N THR A 109 -72.54 -19.99 -0.44
CA THR A 109 -72.04 -21.30 -0.96
C THR A 109 -72.72 -21.76 -2.28
N ILE A 110 -72.07 -22.69 -3.02
CA ILE A 110 -72.63 -23.75 -3.93
C ILE A 110 -72.37 -23.66 -5.47
N LYS A 111 -71.82 -24.78 -5.99
CA LYS A 111 -71.91 -25.43 -7.33
C LYS A 111 -70.86 -25.21 -8.45
N ASP A 112 -70.26 -26.35 -8.80
CA ASP A 112 -69.63 -26.68 -10.08
C ASP A 112 -70.62 -26.90 -11.25
N ASN A 113 -70.02 -27.17 -12.41
CA ASN A 113 -70.49 -27.76 -13.67
C ASN A 113 -70.56 -26.74 -14.83
N SER A 114 -69.68 -26.73 -15.84
CA SER A 114 -69.02 -27.78 -16.67
C SER A 114 -69.73 -27.94 -18.04
N GLU A 115 -69.00 -28.50 -19.01
CA GLU A 115 -69.48 -28.99 -20.32
C GLU A 115 -69.74 -27.86 -21.38
N ASP A 116 -69.34 -27.97 -22.66
CA ASP A 116 -68.54 -29.05 -23.31
C ASP A 116 -67.90 -28.64 -24.67
N VAL A 117 -67.31 -29.65 -25.33
CA VAL A 117 -67.09 -29.89 -26.79
C VAL A 117 -65.61 -29.77 -27.26
N PRO A 118 -65.01 -30.84 -27.87
CA PRO A 118 -63.64 -31.19 -27.47
C PRO A 118 -62.67 -31.75 -28.56
N PHE A 119 -61.49 -32.15 -28.08
CA PHE A 119 -60.60 -33.24 -28.55
C PHE A 119 -59.67 -33.13 -29.78
N ASN A 120 -58.39 -33.40 -29.45
CA ASN A 120 -57.43 -34.31 -30.11
C ASN A 120 -56.39 -33.82 -31.17
N LYS A 121 -55.19 -33.50 -30.64
CA LYS A 121 -53.96 -34.33 -30.69
C LYS A 121 -53.16 -34.50 -32.02
N ILE A 122 -51.84 -34.57 -31.85
CA ILE A 122 -50.77 -35.03 -32.80
C ILE A 122 -50.09 -33.94 -33.67
N VAL A 123 -48.78 -34.15 -33.86
CA VAL A 123 -47.66 -33.33 -34.40
C VAL A 123 -46.64 -34.37 -34.96
N PRO A 124 -45.75 -34.15 -35.98
CA PRO A 124 -45.33 -32.91 -36.68
C PRO A 124 -45.22 -32.98 -38.25
N HIS A 125 -44.70 -31.88 -38.83
CA HIS A 125 -43.71 -31.83 -39.94
C HIS A 125 -44.14 -31.74 -41.43
N VAL A 126 -43.21 -31.19 -42.23
CA VAL A 126 -43.08 -31.19 -43.73
C VAL A 126 -43.96 -30.19 -44.52
N THR A 127 -43.54 -29.56 -45.64
CA THR A 127 -42.33 -28.77 -46.01
C THR A 127 -42.72 -27.86 -47.23
N GLU A 128 -41.97 -26.78 -47.49
CA GLU A 128 -41.66 -26.14 -48.80
C GLU A 128 -42.63 -26.14 -50.01
N PHE A 129 -42.72 -24.98 -50.70
CA PHE A 129 -42.30 -24.77 -52.10
C PHE A 129 -42.36 -23.25 -52.44
N ASN A 130 -41.69 -22.64 -53.44
CA ASN A 130 -40.39 -22.80 -54.12
C ASN A 130 -40.23 -21.56 -55.06
N GLY A 131 -39.02 -21.17 -55.51
CA GLY A 131 -38.85 -19.94 -56.32
C GLY A 131 -37.45 -19.62 -56.90
N ASN A 132 -36.69 -20.61 -57.36
CA ASN A 132 -35.33 -20.39 -57.90
C ASN A 132 -35.28 -20.14 -59.43
N ARG A 133 -34.49 -19.15 -59.91
CA ARG A 133 -33.21 -19.38 -60.65
C ARG A 133 -32.55 -18.13 -61.29
N ARG A 134 -31.28 -17.92 -60.89
CA ARG A 134 -30.07 -17.69 -61.74
C ARG A 134 -29.98 -16.49 -62.70
N ALA A 135 -29.06 -15.57 -62.37
CA ALA A 135 -28.07 -14.98 -63.29
C ALA A 135 -26.78 -14.65 -62.50
N SER A 136 -25.68 -14.25 -63.16
CA SER A 136 -24.37 -13.96 -62.54
C SER A 136 -23.88 -12.56 -62.90
N ASN A 137 -23.27 -11.85 -61.93
CA ASN A 137 -22.02 -11.07 -62.04
C ASN A 137 -21.90 -10.08 -60.86
N GLY A 138 -20.67 -9.60 -60.60
CA GLY A 138 -20.42 -8.40 -59.77
C GLY A 138 -19.88 -8.66 -58.37
N SER A 139 -18.65 -9.16 -58.25
CA SER A 139 -17.85 -9.00 -57.04
C SER A 139 -17.00 -7.74 -57.16
N ASP A 140 -16.97 -6.90 -56.14
CA ASP A 140 -15.82 -6.02 -55.91
C ASP A 140 -15.62 -5.80 -54.40
N ILE A 141 -14.40 -6.08 -53.92
CA ILE A 141 -13.93 -5.82 -52.56
C ILE A 141 -12.47 -5.40 -52.71
N THR A 142 -12.21 -4.09 -52.61
CA THR A 142 -10.88 -3.53 -52.81
C THR A 142 -9.98 -3.80 -51.59
N MET A 143 -9.36 -4.97 -51.56
CA MET A 143 -8.11 -5.18 -50.81
C MET A 143 -6.92 -4.81 -51.70
N SER A 144 -5.99 -4.02 -51.16
CA SER A 144 -4.68 -3.78 -51.76
C SER A 144 -3.62 -3.82 -50.67
N SER A 145 -2.52 -4.53 -50.93
CA SER A 145 -1.42 -4.71 -49.98
C SER A 145 -0.16 -5.09 -50.73
N SER A 146 0.98 -4.65 -50.19
CA SER A 146 2.35 -5.08 -50.54
C SER A 146 2.87 -4.65 -51.91
N GLU A 147 4.15 -4.25 -51.94
CA GLU A 147 5.13 -4.95 -52.78
C GLU A 147 6.56 -4.75 -52.23
N SER A 148 7.37 -5.80 -52.34
CA SER A 148 8.80 -5.81 -52.01
C SER A 148 9.50 -6.73 -53.02
N SER A 149 10.45 -6.23 -53.81
CA SER A 149 11.31 -7.11 -54.62
C SER A 149 12.59 -6.44 -55.13
N SER A 150 13.65 -7.25 -55.24
CA SER A 150 14.81 -7.15 -56.16
C SER A 150 15.70 -5.90 -56.17
N GLY A 151 17.02 -6.14 -56.13
CA GLY A 151 18.07 -5.17 -56.49
C GLY A 151 19.01 -5.74 -57.56
N VAL A 152 20.15 -5.08 -57.80
CA VAL A 152 21.23 -5.51 -58.71
C VAL A 152 22.61 -5.11 -58.16
N GLU A 153 23.67 -5.78 -58.64
CA GLU A 153 25.00 -5.84 -58.02
C GLU A 153 26.02 -4.83 -58.56
N SER A 154 27.04 -4.47 -57.75
CA SER A 154 28.51 -4.46 -58.07
C SER A 154 29.32 -3.48 -57.17
N VAL A 155 30.60 -3.69 -56.82
CA VAL A 155 31.36 -4.93 -56.52
C VAL A 155 32.65 -4.58 -55.72
N GLN A 156 33.01 -5.39 -54.70
CA GLN A 156 34.32 -5.43 -53.97
C GLN A 156 34.75 -4.16 -53.16
N ARG A 157 35.62 -4.23 -52.12
CA ARG A 157 36.53 -5.32 -51.68
C ARG A 157 36.75 -5.37 -50.14
N GLU A 158 36.87 -6.59 -49.61
CA GLU A 158 37.47 -7.02 -48.31
C GLU A 158 38.97 -6.60 -48.17
N PRO A 159 39.65 -6.64 -46.97
CA PRO A 159 39.57 -7.78 -46.05
C PRO A 159 39.69 -7.64 -44.49
N ALA A 160 38.98 -8.56 -43.83
CA ALA A 160 39.37 -9.46 -42.72
C ALA A 160 39.82 -9.01 -41.30
N GLY A 161 39.05 -9.50 -40.31
CA GLY A 161 39.52 -10.07 -39.02
C GLY A 161 39.60 -9.13 -37.78
N LEU A 162 39.55 -9.61 -36.53
CA LEU A 162 39.05 -10.87 -35.93
C LEU A 162 39.13 -10.73 -34.38
N VAL A 163 38.16 -11.26 -33.60
CA VAL A 163 38.14 -11.40 -32.10
C VAL A 163 38.31 -10.10 -31.25
N SER A 164 37.89 -10.00 -29.96
CA SER A 164 37.09 -10.88 -29.08
C SER A 164 36.24 -10.08 -28.06
N SER A 165 35.52 -10.78 -27.17
CA SER A 165 34.59 -10.25 -26.17
C SER A 165 35.17 -10.00 -24.77
N LEU A 166 34.48 -9.14 -24.00
CA LEU A 166 34.28 -9.15 -22.53
C LEU A 166 35.47 -8.98 -21.54
N ARG A 167 35.28 -7.98 -20.64
CA ARG A 167 35.54 -7.91 -19.17
C ARG A 167 36.60 -8.84 -18.54
N PRO A 168 37.44 -8.31 -17.63
CA PRO A 168 37.19 -8.64 -16.21
C PRO A 168 37.42 -7.48 -15.20
N GLN A 169 37.45 -7.84 -13.92
CA GLN A 169 37.59 -6.99 -12.72
C GLN A 169 38.98 -6.35 -12.55
N GLY A 170 39.08 -5.35 -11.67
CA GLY A 170 40.35 -4.84 -11.14
C GLY A 170 40.70 -5.42 -9.74
N PRO A 171 41.98 -5.31 -9.29
CA PRO A 171 42.41 -5.66 -7.93
C PRO A 171 42.82 -4.45 -7.07
N ASN A 172 42.95 -4.65 -5.75
CA ASN A 172 43.51 -3.69 -4.79
C ASN A 172 45.03 -3.92 -4.59
N SER A 173 45.82 -2.86 -4.34
CA SER A 173 46.62 -2.71 -3.10
C SER A 173 47.61 -1.52 -3.13
N ASP A 174 47.54 -0.69 -2.09
CA ASP A 174 48.64 -0.01 -1.38
C ASP A 174 49.57 1.05 -2.02
N ALA A 175 49.55 2.22 -1.35
CA ALA A 175 50.70 3.03 -0.89
C ALA A 175 51.20 4.27 -1.69
N GLN A 176 51.17 5.40 -0.95
CA GLN A 176 52.01 6.61 -1.03
C GLN A 176 51.79 7.68 -2.12
N THR A 177 51.08 8.73 -1.70
CA THR A 177 51.56 10.14 -1.63
C THR A 177 52.28 10.75 -2.84
N ALA A 178 51.56 11.61 -3.56
CA ALA A 178 52.10 12.79 -4.26
C ALA A 178 51.07 13.93 -4.23
N GLU A 179 51.51 15.17 -4.39
CA GLU A 179 50.68 16.37 -4.24
C GLU A 179 49.87 16.71 -5.52
N TYR A 180 48.77 17.44 -5.37
CA TYR A 180 47.96 17.92 -6.49
C TYR A 180 48.66 19.13 -7.15
N GLU A 181 49.42 18.90 -8.23
CA GLU A 181 50.08 19.99 -8.98
C GLU A 181 49.21 20.50 -10.14
N GLU A 182 49.01 21.82 -10.18
CA GLU A 182 48.03 22.53 -11.00
C GLU A 182 48.35 22.49 -12.51
N HIS A 183 47.67 21.61 -13.26
CA HIS A 183 47.90 21.44 -14.70
C HIS A 183 47.21 22.50 -15.58
N GLN A 184 47.83 23.68 -15.58
CA GLN A 184 47.99 24.63 -16.69
C GLN A 184 46.91 24.66 -17.79
N ARG A 185 46.10 25.72 -17.76
CA ARG A 185 45.25 26.18 -18.87
C ARG A 185 46.10 26.52 -20.11
N SER A 186 45.71 26.00 -21.28
CA SER A 186 46.52 26.04 -22.51
C SER A 186 46.90 27.46 -22.97
N HIS A 187 48.18 27.63 -23.31
CA HIS A 187 48.82 28.89 -23.70
C HIS A 187 48.47 29.31 -25.15
N TRP A 188 47.80 30.46 -25.30
CA TRP A 188 47.71 31.21 -26.56
C TRP A 188 48.40 32.56 -26.41
N GLY A 189 49.68 32.63 -26.80
CA GLY A 189 50.47 33.87 -26.77
C GLY A 189 50.51 34.57 -28.13
N TRP A 190 49.86 35.74 -28.23
CA TRP A 190 50.18 36.72 -29.28
C TRP A 190 51.02 37.85 -28.67
N LEU A 191 52.26 37.95 -29.12
CA LEU A 191 53.22 38.99 -28.71
C LEU A 191 53.03 40.24 -29.58
N GLY A 192 52.65 41.36 -28.96
CA GLY A 192 52.54 42.65 -29.62
C GLY A 192 53.69 43.59 -29.23
N ASN A 193 54.58 43.84 -30.19
CA ASN A 193 55.44 45.04 -30.35
C ASN A 193 56.35 45.49 -29.18
N PRO A 194 57.68 45.38 -29.33
CA PRO A 194 58.59 46.40 -28.80
C PRO A 194 58.55 47.66 -29.70
N ALA A 195 58.76 48.84 -29.12
CA ALA A 195 58.99 50.08 -29.87
C ALA A 195 60.50 50.29 -30.14
N PRO A 196 60.86 50.98 -31.24
CA PRO A 196 62.11 51.71 -31.34
C PRO A 196 61.87 53.24 -31.42
N GLU A 197 62.89 54.01 -31.05
CA GLU A 197 62.85 55.48 -31.01
C GLU A 197 63.19 56.14 -32.35
N ALA A 198 63.18 57.48 -32.37
CA ALA A 198 63.51 58.28 -33.54
C ALA A 198 64.98 58.15 -33.96
N SER A 199 65.24 58.17 -35.27
CA SER A 199 66.56 58.39 -35.85
C SER A 199 66.43 59.25 -37.12
N THR A 200 67.31 60.24 -37.25
CA THR A 200 67.42 61.12 -38.42
C THR A 200 68.75 60.88 -39.11
N ASP A 201 68.75 60.61 -40.43
CA ASP A 201 69.47 61.48 -41.38
C ASP A 201 69.12 61.26 -42.87
N ASP A 202 69.67 62.17 -43.67
CA ASP A 202 69.67 62.56 -45.09
C ASP A 202 69.56 61.55 -46.29
N SER A 203 69.29 62.18 -47.46
CA SER A 203 69.79 61.91 -48.83
C SER A 203 69.18 60.87 -49.80
N SER A 204 68.20 61.39 -50.56
CA SER A 204 68.23 61.54 -52.05
C SER A 204 68.40 60.35 -53.03
N SER A 205 67.26 59.97 -53.64
CA SER A 205 67.03 59.72 -55.09
C SER A 205 67.78 58.61 -55.89
N THR A 206 67.02 57.65 -56.43
CA THR A 206 66.90 57.36 -57.89
C THR A 206 65.75 56.39 -58.19
N PRO A 207 65.10 56.43 -59.38
CA PRO A 207 63.85 55.70 -59.62
C PRO A 207 64.05 54.26 -60.13
N ARG A 208 63.43 53.28 -59.45
CA ARG A 208 63.36 51.86 -59.90
C ARG A 208 61.98 51.22 -59.56
N GLU A 209 60.94 52.04 -59.52
CA GLU A 209 59.71 51.77 -58.75
C GLU A 209 58.56 51.15 -59.57
N THR A 210 58.80 50.73 -60.81
CA THR A 210 57.74 50.27 -61.74
C THR A 210 57.64 48.74 -61.88
N PHE A 211 58.63 47.98 -61.39
CA PHE A 211 58.65 46.50 -61.46
C PHE A 211 58.45 45.80 -60.11
N LEU A 212 58.40 46.56 -59.01
CA LEU A 212 58.04 46.04 -57.68
C LEU A 212 56.59 46.32 -57.31
N GLN A 213 56.01 47.44 -57.79
CA GLN A 213 54.61 47.83 -57.57
C GLN A 213 53.66 46.66 -57.86
N GLN A 214 53.70 46.12 -59.08
CA GLN A 214 52.78 45.10 -59.57
C GLN A 214 52.87 43.78 -58.78
N HIS A 215 54.08 43.34 -58.45
CA HIS A 215 54.33 42.09 -57.70
C HIS A 215 54.06 42.24 -56.19
N LEU A 216 53.99 43.48 -55.68
CA LEU A 216 53.57 43.80 -54.32
C LEU A 216 52.05 43.98 -54.22
N GLU A 217 51.40 44.54 -55.25
CA GLU A 217 49.94 44.62 -55.36
C GLU A 217 49.31 43.23 -55.53
N GLU A 218 49.85 42.35 -56.36
CA GLU A 218 49.38 40.95 -56.45
C GLU A 218 49.54 40.19 -55.11
N ALA A 219 50.64 40.42 -54.38
CA ALA A 219 50.83 39.86 -53.03
C ALA A 219 49.85 40.46 -52.01
N SER A 220 49.53 41.76 -52.13
CA SER A 220 48.53 42.45 -51.32
C SER A 220 47.13 41.90 -51.59
N ASP A 221 46.74 41.73 -52.85
CA ASP A 221 45.45 41.19 -53.25
C ASP A 221 45.25 39.75 -52.79
N ILE A 222 46.30 38.91 -52.82
CA ILE A 222 46.24 37.56 -52.23
C ILE A 222 45.98 37.60 -50.72
N VAL A 223 46.60 38.53 -49.99
CA VAL A 223 46.35 38.72 -48.54
C VAL A 223 44.96 39.29 -48.28
N ILE A 224 44.51 40.24 -49.09
CA ILE A 224 43.18 40.85 -49.02
C ILE A 224 42.08 39.80 -49.31
N GLU A 225 42.24 38.97 -50.34
CA GLU A 225 41.27 37.92 -50.68
C GLU A 225 41.25 36.81 -49.63
N LYS A 226 42.41 36.46 -49.06
CA LYS A 226 42.48 35.58 -47.89
C LYS A 226 41.72 36.18 -46.71
N LEU A 227 41.94 37.45 -46.37
CA LEU A 227 41.22 38.14 -45.28
C LEU A 227 39.71 38.22 -45.54
N LYS A 228 39.27 38.47 -46.79
CA LYS A 228 37.84 38.38 -47.16
C LYS A 228 37.29 36.97 -46.92
N SER A 229 38.03 35.93 -47.31
CA SER A 229 37.60 34.54 -47.11
C SER A 229 37.52 34.15 -45.62
N GLU A 230 38.41 34.71 -44.79
CA GLU A 230 38.45 34.52 -43.35
C GLU A 230 37.31 35.28 -42.65
N VAL A 231 37.04 36.53 -43.02
CA VAL A 231 35.85 37.28 -42.59
C VAL A 231 34.55 36.58 -43.02
N ALA A 232 34.49 36.02 -44.23
CA ALA A 232 33.35 35.25 -44.71
C ALA A 232 33.21 33.89 -44.01
N ALA A 233 34.28 33.32 -43.47
CA ALA A 233 34.21 32.13 -42.60
C ALA A 233 33.72 32.51 -41.19
N LEU A 234 34.23 33.60 -40.61
CA LEU A 234 33.83 34.12 -39.31
C LEU A 234 32.36 34.60 -39.28
N SER A 235 31.86 35.21 -40.35
CA SER A 235 30.42 35.56 -40.47
C SER A 235 29.54 34.32 -40.41
N ARG A 236 29.85 33.29 -41.23
CA ARG A 236 29.12 32.01 -41.21
C ARG A 236 29.22 31.31 -39.86
N GLN A 237 30.37 31.39 -39.18
CA GLN A 237 30.51 30.85 -37.82
C GLN A 237 29.61 31.59 -36.82
N ALA A 238 29.52 32.92 -36.90
CA ALA A 238 28.62 33.70 -36.05
C ALA A 238 27.13 33.45 -36.35
N GLU A 239 26.77 33.27 -37.63
CA GLU A 239 25.43 32.88 -38.07
C GLU A 239 25.04 31.50 -37.52
N ILE A 240 25.94 30.52 -37.56
CA ILE A 240 25.75 29.18 -36.96
C ILE A 240 25.53 29.30 -35.46
N SER A 241 26.38 30.04 -34.73
CA SER A 241 26.25 30.14 -33.28
C SER A 241 25.06 30.96 -32.80
N GLU A 242 24.52 31.90 -33.58
CA GLU A 242 23.21 32.51 -33.28
C GLU A 242 22.05 31.53 -33.54
N LEU A 243 22.13 30.64 -34.53
CA LEU A 243 21.15 29.56 -34.72
C LEU A 243 21.20 28.51 -33.58
N GLU A 244 22.39 28.20 -33.08
CA GLU A 244 22.60 27.38 -31.88
C GLU A 244 21.97 28.05 -30.65
N LEU A 245 22.27 29.34 -30.42
CA LEU A 245 21.68 30.13 -29.33
C LEU A 245 20.15 30.22 -29.44
N GLN A 246 19.58 30.39 -30.63
CA GLN A 246 18.13 30.36 -30.83
C GLN A 246 17.53 28.98 -30.53
N THR A 247 18.26 27.90 -30.82
CA THR A 247 17.82 26.53 -30.52
C THR A 247 17.85 26.26 -29.01
N LEU A 248 18.92 26.68 -28.32
CA LEU A 248 19.03 26.61 -26.86
C LEU A 248 17.97 27.48 -26.17
N ARG A 249 17.73 28.73 -26.63
CA ARG A 249 16.63 29.59 -26.16
C ARG A 249 15.27 28.88 -26.29
N LYS A 250 14.99 28.23 -27.43
CA LYS A 250 13.75 27.45 -27.64
C LYS A 250 13.66 26.23 -26.71
N GLN A 251 14.78 25.56 -26.41
CA GLN A 251 14.83 24.43 -25.49
C GLN A 251 14.59 24.87 -24.04
N ILE A 252 15.22 25.96 -23.59
CA ILE A 252 15.02 26.56 -22.27
C ILE A 252 13.54 26.93 -22.07
N VAL A 253 12.87 27.53 -23.07
CA VAL A 253 11.43 27.84 -23.00
C VAL A 253 10.57 26.57 -22.89
N LYS A 254 10.90 25.49 -23.60
CA LYS A 254 10.19 24.20 -23.50
C LYS A 254 10.33 23.56 -22.12
N GLU A 255 11.54 23.45 -21.58
CA GLU A 255 11.76 22.87 -20.25
C GLU A 255 11.23 23.79 -19.14
N SER A 256 11.29 25.13 -19.30
CA SER A 256 10.64 26.07 -18.37
C SER A 256 9.13 25.85 -18.31
N LYS A 257 8.48 25.66 -19.46
CA LYS A 257 7.05 25.32 -19.50
C LYS A 257 6.78 23.95 -18.86
N ARG A 258 7.57 22.93 -19.18
CA ARG A 258 7.45 21.59 -18.58
C ARG A 258 7.61 21.64 -17.06
N GLY A 259 8.54 22.45 -16.54
CA GLY A 259 8.70 22.70 -15.10
C GLY A 259 7.48 23.37 -14.47
N GLN A 260 6.83 24.32 -15.17
CA GLN A 260 5.56 24.92 -14.72
C GLN A 260 4.38 23.95 -14.79
N ASP A 261 4.37 23.03 -15.77
CA ASP A 261 3.36 21.98 -15.88
C ASP A 261 3.51 20.96 -14.72
N LEU A 262 4.72 20.47 -14.48
CA LEU A 262 5.06 19.58 -13.34
C LEU A 262 4.86 20.26 -11.99
N TYR A 263 5.14 21.55 -11.84
CA TYR A 263 4.88 22.28 -10.60
C TYR A 263 3.39 22.33 -10.26
N ARG A 264 2.53 22.50 -11.27
CA ARG A 264 1.07 22.45 -11.07
C ARG A 264 0.58 21.06 -10.69
N GLU A 265 1.13 20.02 -11.31
CA GLU A 265 0.86 18.62 -10.93
C GLU A 265 1.29 18.33 -9.48
N LEU A 266 2.47 18.81 -9.06
CA LEU A 266 2.94 18.69 -7.68
C LEU A 266 2.06 19.45 -6.66
N VAL A 267 1.45 20.58 -7.05
CA VAL A 267 0.47 21.28 -6.20
C VAL A 267 -0.81 20.44 -6.05
N CYS A 268 -1.36 19.92 -7.15
CA CYS A 268 -2.54 19.05 -7.08
C CYS A 268 -2.28 17.77 -6.24
N LEU A 269 -1.16 17.09 -6.47
CA LEU A 269 -0.78 15.89 -5.71
C LEU A 269 -0.52 16.19 -4.22
N LYS A 270 -0.06 17.41 -3.89
CA LYS A 270 0.05 17.88 -2.50
C LYS A 270 -1.33 18.07 -1.86
N GLU A 271 -2.27 18.68 -2.57
CA GLU A 271 -3.65 18.87 -2.11
C GLU A 271 -4.40 17.53 -1.93
N GLU A 272 -4.20 16.57 -2.83
CA GLU A 272 -4.69 15.19 -2.68
C GLU A 272 -4.07 14.51 -1.45
N ARG A 273 -2.74 14.59 -1.29
CA ARG A 273 -2.03 14.02 -0.14
C ARG A 273 -2.46 14.64 1.18
N ASP A 274 -2.67 15.95 1.24
CA ASP A 274 -3.12 16.63 2.47
C ASP A 274 -4.60 16.33 2.76
N SER A 275 -5.42 16.12 1.73
CA SER A 275 -6.80 15.61 1.86
C SER A 275 -6.86 14.18 2.40
N LEU A 276 -6.03 13.27 1.85
CA LEU A 276 -5.89 11.89 2.30
C LEU A 276 -5.29 11.79 3.72
N LYS A 277 -4.36 12.69 4.07
CA LYS A 277 -3.87 12.83 5.45
C LYS A 277 -5.00 13.23 6.39
N GLY A 278 -5.82 14.22 6.02
CA GLY A 278 -7.02 14.60 6.77
C GLY A 278 -8.03 13.46 6.90
N GLU A 279 -8.20 12.62 5.89
CA GLU A 279 -8.99 11.37 5.98
C GLU A 279 -8.39 10.38 6.98
N CYS A 280 -7.09 10.14 6.91
CA CYS A 280 -6.39 9.24 7.84
C CYS A 280 -6.47 9.75 9.29
N GLU A 281 -6.44 11.07 9.52
CA GLU A 281 -6.63 11.67 10.84
C GLU A 281 -8.09 11.58 11.31
N ARG A 282 -9.08 11.79 10.43
CA ARG A 282 -10.51 11.52 10.71
C ARG A 282 -10.75 10.06 11.09
N LEU A 283 -10.16 9.11 10.36
CA LEU A 283 -10.29 7.67 10.63
C LEU A 283 -9.57 7.27 11.93
N LYS A 284 -8.38 7.80 12.21
CA LYS A 284 -7.69 7.61 13.50
C LYS A 284 -8.51 8.18 14.67
N ALA A 285 -9.15 9.33 14.51
CA ALA A 285 -10.03 9.91 15.52
C ALA A 285 -11.32 9.08 15.71
N ALA A 286 -11.94 8.61 14.63
CA ALA A 286 -13.10 7.73 14.69
C ALA A 286 -12.78 6.39 15.38
N ARG A 287 -11.61 5.80 15.09
CA ARG A 287 -11.12 4.61 15.78
C ARG A 287 -10.86 4.89 17.26
N ARG A 288 -10.21 6.01 17.63
CA ARG A 288 -10.01 6.38 19.04
C ARG A 288 -11.35 6.47 19.79
N ARG A 289 -12.35 7.16 19.23
CA ARG A 289 -13.72 7.19 19.81
C ARG A 289 -14.34 5.80 19.94
N MET A 290 -14.12 4.90 18.98
CA MET A 290 -14.61 3.51 19.04
C MET A 290 -13.89 2.70 20.14
N ASP A 291 -12.59 2.86 20.29
CA ASP A 291 -11.79 2.15 21.28
C ASP A 291 -12.02 2.74 22.70
N GLU A 292 -12.27 4.06 22.81
CA GLU A 292 -12.81 4.74 24.01
C GLU A 292 -14.24 4.31 24.36
N ALA A 293 -15.09 4.07 23.35
CA ALA A 293 -16.42 3.51 23.57
C ALA A 293 -16.36 2.07 24.07
N LYS A 294 -15.42 1.24 23.58
CA LYS A 294 -15.17 -0.12 24.08
C LYS A 294 -14.63 -0.13 25.52
N THR A 295 -13.72 0.77 25.88
CA THR A 295 -13.27 0.87 27.28
C THR A 295 -14.38 1.40 28.19
N ARG A 296 -15.29 2.24 27.70
CA ARG A 296 -16.53 2.60 28.39
C ARG A 296 -17.49 1.43 28.54
N THR A 297 -17.79 0.65 27.50
CA THR A 297 -18.64 -0.55 27.67
C THR A 297 -18.03 -1.56 28.65
N ASN A 298 -16.70 -1.67 28.71
CA ASN A 298 -16.01 -2.54 29.66
C ASN A 298 -15.89 -1.97 31.09
N SER A 299 -16.23 -0.69 31.31
CA SER A 299 -16.20 -0.04 32.65
C SER A 299 -17.57 0.47 33.12
N GLN A 300 -18.56 0.50 32.23
CA GLN A 300 -19.92 0.96 32.47
C GLN A 300 -20.98 -0.15 32.23
N PHE A 301 -20.58 -1.35 31.78
CA PHE A 301 -21.37 -2.55 32.08
C PHE A 301 -21.14 -2.90 33.55
N GLU A 302 -21.93 -2.25 34.41
CA GLU A 302 -21.75 -2.23 35.85
C GLU A 302 -21.97 -3.62 36.44
N GLY A 303 -20.86 -4.30 36.73
CA GLY A 303 -20.81 -5.66 37.27
C GLY A 303 -21.24 -5.75 38.75
N GLY A 304 -22.35 -5.13 39.11
CA GLY A 304 -23.11 -5.46 40.31
C GLY A 304 -23.87 -6.76 40.09
N ASP A 305 -24.93 -6.71 39.28
CA ASP A 305 -25.90 -7.80 39.08
C ASP A 305 -25.26 -9.16 38.74
N SER A 306 -24.51 -9.24 37.63
CA SER A 306 -23.81 -10.47 37.23
C SER A 306 -22.72 -10.95 38.22
N ARG A 307 -22.27 -10.12 39.17
CA ARG A 307 -21.24 -10.47 40.15
C ARG A 307 -21.85 -10.86 41.50
N VAL A 308 -22.99 -10.29 41.84
CA VAL A 308 -23.87 -10.74 42.92
C VAL A 308 -24.41 -12.13 42.60
N ILE A 309 -25.02 -12.34 41.42
CA ILE A 309 -25.55 -13.64 40.96
C ILE A 309 -24.46 -14.74 40.99
N VAL A 310 -23.23 -14.42 40.57
CA VAL A 310 -22.11 -15.39 40.62
C VAL A 310 -21.69 -15.73 42.05
N GLU A 311 -21.77 -14.80 42.99
CA GLU A 311 -21.42 -15.05 44.40
C GLU A 311 -22.57 -15.69 45.19
N GLU A 312 -23.82 -15.44 44.81
CA GLU A 312 -25.01 -16.16 45.29
C GLU A 312 -24.98 -17.63 44.84
N LEU A 313 -24.77 -17.90 43.55
CA LEU A 313 -24.59 -19.27 43.02
C LEU A 313 -23.40 -20.00 43.66
N ARG A 314 -22.37 -19.29 44.11
CA ARG A 314 -21.26 -19.87 44.89
C ARG A 314 -21.68 -20.23 46.31
N GLN A 315 -22.47 -19.39 46.97
CA GLN A 315 -23.02 -19.65 48.31
C GLN A 315 -23.99 -20.84 48.27
N GLU A 316 -24.90 -20.89 47.30
CA GLU A 316 -25.79 -22.04 47.06
C GLU A 316 -24.99 -23.33 46.79
N LEU A 317 -24.00 -23.29 45.89
CA LEU A 317 -23.15 -24.45 45.60
C LEU A 317 -22.36 -24.93 46.82
N ASN A 318 -21.94 -24.03 47.70
CA ASN A 318 -21.24 -24.40 48.94
C ASN A 318 -22.21 -24.97 49.99
N HIS A 319 -23.41 -24.41 50.13
CA HIS A 319 -24.45 -24.96 51.00
C HIS A 319 -24.92 -26.35 50.53
N ALA A 320 -25.06 -26.55 49.21
CA ALA A 320 -25.38 -27.85 48.63
C ALA A 320 -24.27 -28.90 48.87
N LYS A 321 -22.99 -28.51 48.82
CA LYS A 321 -21.86 -29.38 49.20
C LYS A 321 -21.88 -29.74 50.68
N GLU A 322 -22.16 -28.77 51.56
CA GLU A 322 -22.26 -28.98 53.00
C GLU A 322 -23.44 -29.90 53.35
N LEU A 323 -24.60 -29.72 52.73
CA LEU A 323 -25.74 -30.61 52.87
C LEU A 323 -25.42 -32.03 52.36
N ASN A 324 -24.75 -32.16 51.22
CA ASN A 324 -24.34 -33.46 50.68
C ASN A 324 -23.32 -34.17 51.61
N ALA A 325 -22.33 -33.43 52.16
CA ALA A 325 -21.41 -33.98 53.15
C ALA A 325 -22.14 -34.44 54.44
N ASN A 326 -23.12 -33.67 54.92
CA ASN A 326 -23.96 -34.07 56.05
C ASN A 326 -24.81 -35.32 55.74
N LEU A 327 -25.36 -35.43 54.54
CA LEU A 327 -26.10 -36.62 54.08
C LEU A 327 -25.18 -37.85 53.94
N GLN A 328 -23.93 -37.68 53.48
CA GLN A 328 -22.94 -38.75 53.46
C GLN A 328 -22.59 -39.22 54.88
N VAL A 329 -22.44 -38.31 55.84
CA VAL A 329 -22.21 -38.65 57.26
C VAL A 329 -23.43 -39.33 57.88
N GLN A 330 -24.66 -38.95 57.51
CA GLN A 330 -25.87 -39.66 57.94
C GLN A 330 -25.93 -41.07 57.33
N LEU A 331 -25.68 -41.21 56.02
CA LEU A 331 -25.66 -42.51 55.34
C LEU A 331 -24.62 -43.45 55.96
N GLN A 332 -23.40 -42.96 56.17
CA GLN A 332 -22.32 -43.70 56.85
C GLN A 332 -22.77 -44.18 58.23
N LYS A 333 -23.37 -43.31 59.06
CA LYS A 333 -23.91 -43.71 60.38
C LYS A 333 -25.03 -44.73 60.30
N THR A 334 -25.91 -44.65 59.30
CA THR A 334 -26.93 -45.69 59.09
C THR A 334 -26.33 -47.01 58.62
N GLN A 335 -25.25 -46.98 57.82
CA GLN A 335 -24.53 -48.18 57.42
C GLN A 335 -23.76 -48.82 58.59
N GLU A 336 -23.14 -48.00 59.44
CA GLU A 336 -22.49 -48.42 60.69
C GLU A 336 -23.51 -49.04 61.64
N SER A 337 -24.62 -48.36 61.93
CA SER A 337 -25.69 -48.88 62.80
C SER A 337 -26.38 -50.13 62.22
N ASN A 338 -26.54 -50.23 60.90
CA ASN A 338 -27.00 -51.46 60.25
C ASN A 338 -25.97 -52.61 60.39
N SER A 339 -24.66 -52.31 60.39
CA SER A 339 -23.63 -53.32 60.63
C SER A 339 -23.59 -53.78 62.08
N GLU A 340 -23.79 -52.88 63.05
CA GLU A 340 -23.98 -53.21 64.46
C GLU A 340 -25.25 -54.07 64.67
N LEU A 341 -26.34 -53.76 63.97
CA LEU A 341 -27.56 -54.57 63.99
C LEU A 341 -27.36 -55.96 63.38
N ILE A 342 -26.61 -56.08 62.28
CA ILE A 342 -26.27 -57.38 61.69
C ILE A 342 -25.41 -58.21 62.65
N LEU A 343 -24.43 -57.59 63.32
CA LEU A 343 -23.63 -58.27 64.36
C LEU A 343 -24.50 -58.70 65.54
N ALA A 344 -25.38 -57.85 66.05
CA ALA A 344 -26.29 -58.18 67.14
C ALA A 344 -27.30 -59.29 66.76
N VAL A 345 -27.71 -59.37 65.50
CA VAL A 345 -28.52 -60.49 64.97
C VAL A 345 -27.69 -61.76 64.86
N GLN A 346 -26.42 -61.68 64.43
CA GLN A 346 -25.50 -62.82 64.41
C GLN A 346 -25.20 -63.35 65.83
N ASP A 347 -25.01 -62.48 66.83
CA ASP A 347 -24.87 -62.86 68.23
C ASP A 347 -26.16 -63.54 68.77
N LEU A 348 -27.34 -63.04 68.37
CA LEU A 348 -28.63 -63.65 68.71
C LEU A 348 -28.82 -65.01 68.03
N ASP A 349 -28.45 -65.15 66.76
CA ASP A 349 -28.51 -66.42 66.03
C ASP A 349 -27.49 -67.43 66.57
N GLU A 350 -26.26 -67.03 66.93
CA GLU A 350 -25.31 -67.92 67.60
C GLU A 350 -25.80 -68.33 68.99
N MET A 351 -26.42 -67.42 69.76
CA MET A 351 -27.08 -67.77 71.02
C MET A 351 -28.30 -68.71 70.81
N LEU A 352 -29.09 -68.52 69.75
CA LEU A 352 -30.20 -69.41 69.41
C LEU A 352 -29.72 -70.77 68.94
N GLU A 353 -28.69 -70.84 68.10
CA GLU A 353 -28.02 -72.10 67.75
C GLU A 353 -27.44 -72.77 69.00
N GLN A 354 -26.80 -72.01 69.89
CA GLN A 354 -26.24 -72.55 71.13
C GLN A 354 -27.35 -73.06 72.05
N LYS A 355 -28.49 -72.37 72.14
CA LYS A 355 -29.67 -72.87 72.86
C LYS A 355 -30.30 -74.08 72.17
N ASN A 356 -30.29 -74.17 70.84
CA ASN A 356 -30.73 -75.36 70.12
C ASN A 356 -29.75 -76.55 70.33
N ARG A 357 -28.43 -76.30 70.39
CA ARG A 357 -27.40 -77.28 70.78
C ARG A 357 -27.59 -77.75 72.23
N GLU A 358 -27.90 -76.83 73.15
CA GLU A 358 -28.24 -77.15 74.54
C GLU A 358 -29.57 -77.93 74.63
N ILE A 359 -30.61 -77.54 73.91
CA ILE A 359 -31.90 -78.26 73.84
C ILE A 359 -31.71 -79.67 73.26
N LEU A 360 -30.87 -79.85 72.24
CA LEU A 360 -30.49 -81.18 71.72
C LEU A 360 -29.69 -82.00 72.76
N SER A 361 -28.81 -81.35 73.55
CA SER A 361 -28.08 -82.03 74.63
C SER A 361 -28.99 -82.43 75.80
N LEU A 362 -29.98 -81.60 76.14
CA LEU A 362 -30.99 -81.89 77.18
C LEU A 362 -32.02 -82.92 76.68
N SER A 363 -32.38 -82.88 75.39
CA SER A 363 -33.24 -83.86 74.73
C SER A 363 -32.56 -85.22 74.55
N SER A 364 -31.23 -85.28 74.49
CA SER A 364 -30.46 -86.53 74.63
C SER A 364 -30.17 -86.90 76.10
N GLY A 365 -30.59 -86.05 77.05
CA GLY A 365 -30.35 -86.17 78.49
C GLY A 365 -31.46 -86.79 79.32
N VAL A 366 -32.55 -87.31 78.72
CA VAL A 366 -33.65 -87.99 79.44
C VAL A 366 -33.57 -89.50 79.25
N SER A 367 -32.64 -90.14 79.95
CA SER A 367 -32.56 -91.60 80.07
C SER A 367 -33.45 -92.10 81.22
N VAL A 368 -34.75 -92.31 80.96
CA VAL A 368 -35.60 -93.13 81.83
C VAL A 368 -35.59 -94.56 81.31
N LYS A 369 -35.11 -95.50 82.13
CA LYS A 369 -35.03 -96.93 81.79
C LYS A 369 -36.18 -97.73 82.39
N ASP A 370 -36.70 -98.60 81.54
CA ASP A 370 -37.16 -99.97 81.83
C ASP A 370 -38.51 -100.24 82.54
N ILE A 371 -39.19 -101.27 81.97
CA ILE A 371 -40.21 -102.17 82.54
C ILE A 371 -41.60 -101.59 82.87
N GLY A 372 -42.67 -102.30 82.45
CA GLY A 372 -43.97 -102.17 83.13
C GLY A 372 -45.22 -102.51 82.31
N GLU A 373 -45.60 -103.78 82.33
CA GLU A 373 -46.81 -104.37 81.75
C GLU A 373 -48.17 -103.76 82.21
N LYS A 374 -49.17 -103.78 81.29
CA LYS A 374 -50.60 -104.12 81.50
C LYS A 374 -51.61 -103.18 82.23
N THR A 375 -52.71 -102.89 81.49
CA THR A 375 -54.13 -102.79 81.96
C THR A 375 -54.50 -101.66 82.95
N ARG A 376 -55.77 -101.29 83.23
CA ARG A 376 -57.16 -101.67 82.79
C ARG A 376 -58.03 -100.36 82.82
N GLU A 377 -59.36 -100.24 82.88
CA GLU A 377 -60.54 -101.10 83.16
C GLU A 377 -61.81 -100.47 82.52
N ALA A 378 -62.97 -101.15 82.61
CA ALA A 378 -64.36 -100.63 82.48
C ALA A 378 -64.83 -100.14 81.08
N GLY A 379 -65.83 -100.76 80.45
CA GLY A 379 -66.68 -101.92 80.81
C GLY A 379 -67.79 -102.10 79.75
N SER A 380 -68.69 -103.08 79.78
CA SER A 380 -68.96 -104.23 80.67
C SER A 380 -69.76 -105.28 79.82
N MET A 381 -70.58 -106.27 80.25
CA MET A 381 -71.22 -106.65 81.52
C MET A 381 -71.79 -108.10 81.40
N ASP A 382 -71.78 -108.88 82.50
CA ASP A 382 -72.66 -110.04 82.83
C ASP A 382 -72.72 -111.29 81.89
N GLN A 383 -72.91 -112.55 82.32
CA GLN A 383 -73.12 -113.18 83.67
C GLN A 383 -72.90 -114.73 83.60
N ARG A 384 -72.29 -115.33 84.65
CA ARG A 384 -72.62 -116.64 85.32
C ARG A 384 -72.60 -118.01 84.57
N ASP A 385 -72.44 -119.19 85.19
CA ASP A 385 -71.97 -119.64 86.54
C ASP A 385 -71.56 -121.16 86.53
N GLU A 386 -70.59 -121.50 87.40
CA GLU A 386 -70.38 -122.69 88.29
C GLU A 386 -70.54 -124.20 87.88
N ASP A 387 -69.73 -125.04 88.57
CA ASP A 387 -69.92 -126.45 89.02
C ASP A 387 -70.01 -127.66 88.02
N ASN A 388 -69.60 -128.90 88.34
CA ASN A 388 -68.61 -129.44 89.32
C ASN A 388 -68.26 -130.95 89.05
N ASP A 389 -67.27 -131.49 89.77
CA ASP A 389 -67.06 -132.89 90.27
C ASP A 389 -66.84 -134.15 89.35
N ASP A 390 -65.85 -134.98 89.77
CA ASP A 390 -65.87 -136.46 89.98
C ASP A 390 -66.01 -137.52 88.86
N GLU A 391 -65.60 -138.80 89.00
CA GLU A 391 -64.68 -139.55 89.91
C GLU A 391 -64.14 -140.82 89.16
N ALA A 392 -63.65 -141.89 89.82
CA ALA A 392 -62.68 -142.86 89.29
C ALA A 392 -62.96 -144.37 89.55
N LEU A 393 -62.10 -145.21 88.92
CA LEU A 393 -61.59 -146.53 89.35
C LEU A 393 -62.43 -147.85 89.31
N GLU A 394 -61.66 -148.91 89.00
CA GLU A 394 -61.68 -150.31 89.49
C GLU A 394 -62.76 -151.37 89.14
N GLU A 395 -62.38 -152.28 88.23
CA GLU A 395 -62.07 -153.72 88.42
C GLU A 395 -63.04 -154.74 89.11
N LEU A 396 -62.69 -156.02 88.91
CA LEU A 396 -63.12 -157.27 89.57
C LEU A 396 -64.46 -157.96 89.19
N VAL A 397 -64.31 -159.15 88.58
CA VAL A 397 -64.94 -160.44 88.97
C VAL A 397 -66.48 -160.48 89.10
N LYS A 398 -67.23 -161.29 88.32
CA LYS A 398 -67.06 -162.76 88.16
C LYS A 398 -67.68 -163.33 86.86
N GLU A 399 -67.79 -164.66 86.79
CA GLU A 399 -68.32 -165.44 85.67
C GLU A 399 -69.83 -165.31 85.51
N HIS A 400 -70.29 -165.10 84.27
CA HIS A 400 -71.20 -166.03 83.59
C HIS A 400 -71.09 -165.82 82.07
N VAL A 401 -71.31 -166.89 81.30
CA VAL A 401 -70.97 -166.99 79.87
C VAL A 401 -72.16 -166.60 78.97
N ASN A 402 -71.89 -166.06 77.78
CA ASN A 402 -72.83 -165.68 76.71
C ASN A 402 -73.67 -164.38 76.89
N ALA A 403 -73.05 -163.28 77.35
CA ALA A 403 -73.66 -161.93 77.26
C ALA A 403 -72.71 -160.80 76.83
N LYS A 404 -71.40 -160.90 77.12
CA LYS A 404 -70.43 -159.79 76.96
C LYS A 404 -70.12 -159.39 75.51
N GLU A 405 -70.31 -160.31 74.55
CA GLU A 405 -69.93 -160.11 73.15
C GLU A 405 -70.82 -159.07 72.43
N SER A 406 -72.11 -158.99 72.78
CA SER A 406 -73.02 -157.99 72.22
C SER A 406 -72.66 -156.56 72.68
N TYR A 407 -72.27 -156.40 73.94
CA TYR A 407 -72.00 -155.09 74.53
C TYR A 407 -70.72 -154.44 73.98
N LEU A 408 -69.69 -155.25 73.70
CA LEU A 408 -68.46 -154.77 73.04
C LEU A 408 -68.72 -154.29 71.60
N LEU A 409 -69.60 -154.99 70.86
CA LEU A 409 -69.97 -154.61 69.51
C LEU A 409 -70.81 -153.31 69.50
N GLU A 410 -71.69 -153.15 70.49
CA GLU A 410 -72.52 -151.96 70.67
C GLU A 410 -71.68 -150.73 71.06
N GLN A 411 -70.68 -150.89 71.94
CA GLN A 411 -69.68 -149.85 72.23
C GLN A 411 -68.91 -149.44 70.96
N GLN A 412 -68.38 -150.40 70.19
CA GLN A 412 -67.64 -150.09 68.97
C GLN A 412 -68.51 -149.34 67.93
N ILE A 413 -69.81 -149.66 67.84
CA ILE A 413 -70.76 -148.92 66.99
C ILE A 413 -71.00 -147.49 67.52
N MET A 414 -70.97 -147.27 68.84
CA MET A 414 -71.09 -145.95 69.45
C MET A 414 -69.84 -145.09 69.22
N ASP A 415 -68.65 -145.67 69.38
CA ASP A 415 -67.37 -145.00 69.17
C ASP A 415 -67.22 -144.55 67.69
N LEU A 416 -67.51 -145.45 66.75
CA LEU A 416 -67.49 -145.14 65.30
C LEU A 416 -68.52 -144.07 64.92
N ARG A 417 -69.67 -143.99 65.61
CA ARG A 417 -70.64 -142.90 65.40
C ARG A 417 -70.13 -141.56 65.92
N SER A 418 -69.44 -141.56 67.06
CA SER A 418 -68.79 -140.36 67.61
C SER A 418 -67.70 -139.84 66.66
N GLU A 419 -66.86 -140.73 66.13
CA GLU A 419 -65.84 -140.43 65.12
C GLU A 419 -66.45 -139.85 63.82
N ILE A 420 -67.55 -140.43 63.32
CA ILE A 420 -68.31 -139.88 62.19
C ILE A 420 -68.87 -138.47 62.48
N GLU A 421 -69.31 -138.20 63.71
CA GLU A 421 -69.83 -136.87 64.09
C GLU A 421 -68.71 -135.82 64.26
N ILE A 422 -67.51 -136.25 64.67
CA ILE A 422 -66.30 -135.42 64.62
C ILE A 422 -65.98 -135.07 63.16
N TYR A 423 -65.87 -136.07 62.28
CA TYR A 423 -65.55 -135.84 60.87
C TYR A 423 -66.59 -134.99 60.11
N LYS A 424 -67.86 -134.98 60.53
CA LYS A 424 -68.84 -134.01 60.02
C LYS A 424 -68.51 -132.58 60.44
N ARG A 425 -68.31 -132.33 61.74
CA ARG A 425 -67.95 -130.98 62.22
C ARG A 425 -66.65 -130.48 61.60
N ASP A 426 -65.65 -131.34 61.46
CA ASP A 426 -64.37 -130.97 60.84
C ASP A 426 -64.53 -130.67 59.33
N LYS A 427 -65.43 -131.38 58.63
CA LYS A 427 -65.84 -131.05 57.25
C LYS A 427 -66.57 -129.71 57.18
N ASP A 428 -67.51 -129.46 58.08
CA ASP A 428 -68.33 -128.25 58.09
C ASP A 428 -67.49 -127.01 58.48
N GLU A 429 -66.51 -127.16 59.37
CA GLU A 429 -65.47 -126.17 59.68
C GLU A 429 -64.57 -125.88 58.47
N LEU A 430 -64.11 -126.91 57.75
CA LEU A 430 -63.36 -126.73 56.49
C LEU A 430 -64.20 -126.06 55.39
N GLU A 431 -65.52 -126.28 55.37
CA GLU A 431 -66.45 -125.63 54.44
C GLU A 431 -66.60 -124.13 54.79
N MET A 432 -66.77 -123.77 56.08
CA MET A 432 -66.75 -122.37 56.53
C MET A 432 -65.42 -121.67 56.23
N GLN A 433 -64.28 -122.33 56.45
CA GLN A 433 -62.95 -121.77 56.14
C GLN A 433 -62.76 -121.55 54.63
N MET A 434 -63.30 -122.42 53.79
CA MET A 434 -63.30 -122.27 52.34
C MET A 434 -64.21 -121.10 51.89
N GLU A 435 -65.38 -120.92 52.50
CA GLU A 435 -66.26 -119.78 52.24
C GLU A 435 -65.64 -118.45 52.68
N GLN A 436 -65.00 -118.40 53.86
CA GLN A 436 -64.28 -117.21 54.32
C GLN A 436 -63.13 -116.86 53.36
N LEU A 437 -62.33 -117.83 52.93
CA LEU A 437 -61.25 -117.60 51.98
C LEU A 437 -61.75 -117.12 50.61
N ALA A 438 -62.94 -117.55 50.18
CA ALA A 438 -63.59 -117.06 48.96
C ALA A 438 -64.08 -115.61 49.10
N LEU A 439 -64.61 -115.22 50.28
CA LEU A 439 -64.98 -113.84 50.59
C LEU A 439 -63.75 -112.93 50.64
N ASP A 440 -62.69 -113.34 51.35
CA ASP A 440 -61.42 -112.60 51.45
C ASP A 440 -60.78 -112.39 50.07
N TYR A 441 -60.83 -113.40 49.20
CA TYR A 441 -60.35 -113.29 47.82
C TYR A 441 -61.12 -112.25 47.00
N GLU A 442 -62.45 -112.20 47.13
CA GLU A 442 -63.27 -111.24 46.38
C GLU A 442 -63.13 -109.81 46.93
N ILE A 443 -62.95 -109.64 48.25
CA ILE A 443 -62.58 -108.36 48.89
C ILE A 443 -61.23 -107.88 48.34
N MET A 444 -60.19 -108.71 48.43
CA MET A 444 -58.86 -108.39 47.89
C MET A 444 -58.90 -108.04 46.39
N LYS A 445 -59.76 -108.70 45.61
CA LYS A 445 -59.96 -108.44 44.19
C LYS A 445 -60.63 -107.08 43.93
N GLN A 446 -61.62 -106.71 44.74
CA GLN A 446 -62.25 -105.39 44.68
C GLN A 446 -61.29 -104.26 45.09
N GLU A 447 -60.54 -104.43 46.18
CA GLU A 447 -59.54 -103.46 46.63
C GLU A 447 -58.42 -103.26 45.60
N ASN A 448 -57.93 -104.34 44.96
CA ASN A 448 -56.96 -104.24 43.86
C ASN A 448 -57.53 -103.46 42.67
N HIS A 449 -58.82 -103.59 42.36
CA HIS A 449 -59.45 -102.83 41.28
C HIS A 449 -59.59 -101.34 41.63
N GLU A 450 -59.95 -101.01 42.87
CA GLU A 450 -60.00 -99.62 43.35
C GLU A 450 -58.61 -98.97 43.39
N MET A 451 -57.58 -99.72 43.81
CA MET A 451 -56.18 -99.30 43.79
C MET A 451 -55.68 -99.03 42.36
N ALA A 452 -55.99 -99.92 41.41
CA ALA A 452 -55.65 -99.74 40.00
C ALA A 452 -56.33 -98.48 39.41
N TYR A 453 -57.63 -98.29 39.68
CA TYR A 453 -58.37 -97.11 39.22
C TYR A 453 -57.81 -95.80 39.80
N LYS A 454 -57.49 -95.76 41.10
CA LYS A 454 -56.84 -94.60 41.74
C LYS A 454 -55.46 -94.31 41.16
N LEU A 455 -54.69 -95.34 40.81
CA LEU A 455 -53.38 -95.18 40.17
C LEU A 455 -53.50 -94.61 38.76
N GLU A 456 -54.42 -95.13 37.95
CA GLU A 456 -54.70 -94.61 36.60
C GLU A 456 -55.19 -93.15 36.62
N GLN A 457 -56.12 -92.83 37.54
CA GLN A 457 -56.58 -91.46 37.77
C GLN A 457 -55.42 -90.52 38.17
N SER A 458 -54.51 -90.99 39.03
CA SER A 458 -53.34 -90.21 39.46
C SER A 458 -52.36 -89.96 38.31
N GLN A 459 -52.10 -90.96 37.48
CA GLN A 459 -51.25 -90.82 36.28
C GLN A 459 -51.84 -89.84 35.26
N LEU A 460 -53.16 -89.90 35.03
CA LEU A 460 -53.87 -88.93 34.17
C LEU A 460 -53.78 -87.50 34.71
N GLN A 461 -53.94 -87.32 36.03
CA GLN A 461 -53.80 -86.02 36.68
C GLN A 461 -52.36 -85.48 36.59
N GLU A 462 -51.36 -86.33 36.77
CA GLU A 462 -49.94 -85.96 36.66
C GLU A 462 -49.53 -85.60 35.22
N GLN A 463 -49.99 -86.37 34.22
CA GLN A 463 -49.78 -86.03 32.80
C GLN A 463 -50.42 -84.69 32.43
N LEU A 464 -51.65 -84.44 32.88
CA LEU A 464 -52.35 -83.18 32.64
C LEU A 464 -51.65 -82.00 33.32
N LYS A 465 -51.19 -82.19 34.57
CA LYS A 465 -50.38 -81.21 35.30
C LYS A 465 -49.08 -80.89 34.56
N MET A 466 -48.32 -81.91 34.15
CA MET A 466 -47.11 -81.75 33.34
C MET A 466 -47.39 -80.99 32.04
N GLN A 467 -48.51 -81.24 31.36
CA GLN A 467 -48.88 -80.51 30.15
C GLN A 467 -49.13 -79.01 30.41
N TYR A 468 -49.81 -78.66 31.50
CA TYR A 468 -50.02 -77.25 31.89
C TYR A 468 -48.71 -76.56 32.34
N GLU A 469 -47.88 -77.25 33.11
CA GLU A 469 -46.59 -76.70 33.57
C GLU A 469 -45.60 -76.52 32.40
N CYS A 470 -45.53 -77.48 31.46
CA CYS A 470 -44.73 -77.35 30.24
C CYS A 470 -45.25 -76.23 29.31
N THR A 471 -46.57 -76.06 29.15
CA THR A 471 -47.11 -75.01 28.27
C THR A 471 -46.94 -73.61 28.85
N ALA A 472 -47.10 -73.43 30.17
CA ALA A 472 -46.78 -72.19 30.85
C ALA A 472 -45.28 -71.85 30.76
N SER A 473 -44.41 -72.83 31.03
CA SER A 473 -42.96 -72.66 30.92
C SER A 473 -42.50 -72.33 29.49
N TYR A 474 -43.07 -72.98 28.47
CA TYR A 474 -42.76 -72.73 27.07
C TYR A 474 -43.17 -71.31 26.63
N ALA A 475 -44.32 -70.80 27.10
CA ALA A 475 -44.73 -69.42 26.84
C ALA A 475 -43.74 -68.41 27.44
N THR A 476 -43.31 -68.61 28.69
CA THR A 476 -42.31 -67.73 29.33
C THR A 476 -40.93 -67.82 28.69
N ALA A 477 -40.52 -69.01 28.21
CA ALA A 477 -39.28 -69.20 27.48
C ALA A 477 -39.29 -68.44 26.14
N HIS A 478 -40.36 -68.56 25.35
CA HIS A 478 -40.52 -67.84 24.09
C HIS A 478 -40.57 -66.31 24.29
N GLU A 479 -41.15 -65.82 25.39
CA GLU A 479 -41.13 -64.38 25.70
C GLU A 479 -39.71 -63.89 26.05
N LEU A 480 -38.93 -64.68 26.81
CA LEU A 480 -37.53 -64.37 27.10
C LEU A 480 -36.64 -64.47 25.85
N GLU A 481 -36.87 -65.44 24.96
CA GLU A 481 -36.18 -65.55 23.67
C GLU A 481 -36.45 -64.32 22.79
N ALA A 482 -37.70 -63.84 22.72
CA ALA A 482 -38.06 -62.62 22.00
C ALA A 482 -37.42 -61.35 22.61
N GLN A 483 -37.30 -61.29 23.95
CA GLN A 483 -36.56 -60.20 24.62
C GLN A 483 -35.06 -60.25 24.30
N ILE A 484 -34.45 -61.43 24.27
CA ILE A 484 -33.05 -61.64 23.89
C ILE A 484 -32.82 -61.23 22.42
N GLU A 485 -33.65 -61.69 21.48
CA GLU A 485 -33.53 -61.29 20.06
C GLU A 485 -33.67 -59.77 19.87
N ASN A 486 -34.58 -59.12 20.60
CA ASN A 486 -34.74 -57.67 20.54
C ASN A 486 -33.49 -56.92 21.08
N LEU A 487 -32.92 -57.39 22.19
CA LEU A 487 -31.69 -56.84 22.77
C LEU A 487 -30.47 -57.09 21.86
N GLU A 488 -30.36 -58.27 21.24
CA GLU A 488 -29.32 -58.55 20.24
C GLU A 488 -29.43 -57.62 19.02
N ASN A 489 -30.65 -57.37 18.54
CA ASN A 489 -30.89 -56.50 17.40
C ASN A 489 -30.57 -55.02 17.70
N GLU A 490 -30.95 -54.51 18.88
CA GLU A 490 -30.57 -53.16 19.30
C GLU A 490 -29.05 -53.03 19.54
N LEU A 491 -28.39 -54.05 20.12
CA LEU A 491 -26.92 -54.07 20.26
C LEU A 491 -26.21 -54.16 18.90
N ARG A 492 -26.77 -54.91 17.94
CA ARG A 492 -26.29 -55.00 16.55
C ARG A 492 -26.46 -53.66 15.81
N LYS A 493 -27.55 -52.92 16.08
CA LYS A 493 -27.79 -51.55 15.60
C LYS A 493 -26.81 -50.55 16.19
N GLN A 494 -26.64 -50.50 17.51
CA GLN A 494 -25.67 -49.62 18.18
C GLN A 494 -24.23 -49.90 17.74
N LYS A 495 -23.86 -51.18 17.52
CA LYS A 495 -22.57 -51.55 16.96
C LYS A 495 -22.35 -51.00 15.54
N LYS A 496 -23.41 -50.95 14.72
CA LYS A 496 -23.34 -50.34 13.39
C LYS A 496 -23.25 -48.81 13.49
N GLU A 497 -24.10 -48.17 14.28
CA GLU A 497 -24.09 -46.72 14.51
C GLU A 497 -22.73 -46.24 15.06
N SER A 498 -22.11 -47.03 15.94
CA SER A 498 -20.75 -46.81 16.44
C SER A 498 -19.67 -46.93 15.35
N ALA A 499 -19.81 -47.88 14.43
CA ALA A 499 -18.89 -48.03 13.29
C ALA A 499 -19.05 -46.90 12.26
N ASP A 500 -20.29 -46.52 11.94
CA ASP A 500 -20.60 -45.40 11.03
C ASP A 500 -20.10 -44.08 11.64
N ALA A 501 -20.28 -43.87 12.96
CA ALA A 501 -19.71 -42.73 13.68
C ALA A 501 -18.17 -42.72 13.64
N LEU A 502 -17.51 -43.87 13.83
CA LEU A 502 -16.05 -44.00 13.74
C LEU A 502 -15.52 -43.61 12.36
N VAL A 503 -16.25 -43.89 11.27
CA VAL A 503 -15.89 -43.40 9.92
C VAL A 503 -15.92 -41.87 9.89
N THR A 504 -16.99 -41.23 10.37
CA THR A 504 -17.08 -39.75 10.37
C THR A 504 -16.00 -39.08 11.24
N VAL A 505 -15.58 -39.71 12.35
CA VAL A 505 -14.47 -39.22 13.19
C VAL A 505 -13.15 -39.26 12.42
N ASN A 506 -12.87 -40.34 11.67
CA ASN A 506 -11.67 -40.44 10.85
C ASN A 506 -11.68 -39.41 9.68
N GLU A 507 -12.83 -39.17 9.05
CA GLU A 507 -12.98 -38.13 8.03
C GLU A 507 -12.72 -36.72 8.61
N LEU A 508 -13.30 -36.40 9.76
CA LEU A 508 -13.07 -35.13 10.47
C LEU A 508 -11.60 -34.97 10.91
N GLN A 509 -10.96 -36.04 11.38
CA GLN A 509 -9.54 -36.02 11.75
C GLN A 509 -8.65 -35.75 10.52
N GLY A 510 -8.95 -36.36 9.36
CA GLY A 510 -8.28 -36.06 8.10
C GLY A 510 -8.52 -34.62 7.61
N HIS A 511 -9.70 -34.04 7.87
CA HIS A 511 -9.95 -32.62 7.61
C HIS A 511 -9.13 -31.69 8.53
N ILE A 512 -9.00 -32.03 9.81
CA ILE A 512 -8.17 -31.29 10.78
C ILE A 512 -6.71 -31.33 10.35
N GLU A 513 -6.15 -32.51 10.06
CA GLU A 513 -4.75 -32.66 9.61
C GLU A 513 -4.46 -31.85 8.33
N ASN A 514 -5.39 -31.80 7.37
CA ASN A 514 -5.23 -30.96 6.18
C ASN A 514 -5.23 -29.45 6.52
N LEU A 515 -6.09 -29.00 7.43
CA LEU A 515 -6.15 -27.61 7.87
C LEU A 515 -4.91 -27.21 8.68
N GLU A 516 -4.40 -28.08 9.55
CA GLU A 516 -3.13 -27.88 10.27
C GLU A 516 -1.95 -27.77 9.31
N ASN A 517 -1.89 -28.61 8.27
CA ASN A 517 -0.86 -28.52 7.24
C ASN A 517 -0.96 -27.23 6.41
N GLU A 518 -2.18 -26.76 6.06
CA GLU A 518 -2.33 -25.47 5.37
C GLU A 518 -1.96 -24.28 6.27
N LEU A 519 -2.36 -24.29 7.54
CA LEU A 519 -1.97 -23.26 8.52
C LEU A 519 -0.45 -23.23 8.72
N LYS A 520 0.19 -24.40 8.85
CA LYS A 520 1.65 -24.53 8.97
C LYS A 520 2.37 -24.01 7.72
N LYS A 521 1.83 -24.29 6.53
CA LYS A 521 2.33 -23.73 5.26
C LYS A 521 2.21 -22.20 5.25
N ARG A 522 1.03 -21.64 5.51
CA ARG A 522 0.82 -20.18 5.51
C ARG A 522 1.64 -19.47 6.60
N THR A 523 1.85 -20.10 7.75
CA THR A 523 2.74 -19.60 8.80
C THR A 523 4.17 -19.48 8.30
N LYS A 524 4.67 -20.47 7.55
CA LYS A 524 5.98 -20.37 6.90
C LYS A 524 6.01 -19.28 5.83
N GLU A 525 5.03 -19.25 4.92
CA GLU A 525 4.95 -18.22 3.86
C GLU A 525 4.90 -16.80 4.46
N SER A 526 4.26 -16.61 5.61
CA SER A 526 4.26 -15.34 6.34
C SER A 526 5.60 -15.01 7.01
N ALA A 527 6.37 -16.01 7.45
CA ALA A 527 7.70 -15.80 8.02
C ALA A 527 8.73 -15.46 6.93
N ASP A 528 8.69 -16.19 5.80
CA ASP A 528 9.50 -15.93 4.61
C ASP A 528 9.21 -14.50 4.07
N ALA A 529 7.94 -14.09 4.04
CA ALA A 529 7.54 -12.73 3.65
C ALA A 529 8.00 -11.64 4.64
N LEU A 530 8.01 -11.92 5.95
CA LEU A 530 8.54 -10.98 6.95
C LEU A 530 10.05 -10.78 6.82
N SER A 531 10.83 -11.81 6.44
CA SER A 531 12.26 -11.63 6.11
C SER A 531 12.44 -10.67 4.93
N ALA A 532 11.70 -10.90 3.84
CA ALA A 532 11.76 -10.04 2.66
C ALA A 532 11.33 -8.59 2.93
N ILE A 533 10.38 -8.37 3.85
CA ILE A 533 10.01 -7.02 4.31
C ILE A 533 11.17 -6.37 5.07
N ASN A 534 11.78 -7.06 6.04
CA ASN A 534 12.92 -6.52 6.79
C ASN A 534 14.13 -6.19 5.89
N GLU A 535 14.38 -7.02 4.88
CA GLU A 535 15.42 -6.79 3.87
C GLU A 535 15.12 -5.54 3.02
N LEU A 536 13.87 -5.34 2.60
CA LEU A 536 13.43 -4.15 1.87
C LEU A 536 13.46 -2.89 2.75
N GLU A 537 13.07 -2.97 4.02
CA GLU A 537 13.18 -1.85 4.98
C GLU A 537 14.64 -1.43 5.20
N ALA A 538 15.57 -2.39 5.29
CA ALA A 538 17.00 -2.10 5.36
C ALA A 538 17.52 -1.42 4.08
N HIS A 539 17.07 -1.86 2.90
CA HIS A 539 17.39 -1.20 1.63
C HIS A 539 16.82 0.22 1.53
N VAL A 540 15.57 0.44 1.94
CA VAL A 540 14.96 1.79 1.98
C VAL A 540 15.76 2.70 2.91
N LYS A 541 16.06 2.26 4.14
CA LYS A 541 16.85 3.04 5.10
C LYS A 541 18.25 3.38 4.58
N SER A 542 18.91 2.45 3.88
CA SER A 542 20.21 2.72 3.24
C SER A 542 20.13 3.73 2.09
N LEU A 543 18.98 3.85 1.40
CA LEU A 543 18.75 4.85 0.35
C LEU A 543 18.38 6.21 0.96
N GLU A 544 17.60 6.24 2.04
CA GLU A 544 17.33 7.45 2.83
C GLU A 544 18.62 8.05 3.39
N GLU A 545 19.48 7.23 4.01
CA GLU A 545 20.80 7.64 4.50
C GLU A 545 21.75 8.11 3.39
N GLU A 546 21.54 7.73 2.13
CA GLU A 546 22.37 8.16 1.00
C GLU A 546 21.84 9.46 0.37
N LEU A 547 20.52 9.61 0.23
CA LEU A 547 19.89 10.85 -0.21
C LEU A 547 20.12 11.99 0.79
N GLU A 548 20.11 11.71 2.10
CA GLU A 548 20.41 12.68 3.15
C GLU A 548 21.85 13.20 3.03
N LYS A 549 22.85 12.31 2.85
CA LYS A 549 24.24 12.71 2.61
C LYS A 549 24.40 13.58 1.37
N GLN A 550 23.70 13.24 0.28
CA GLN A 550 23.74 14.03 -0.95
C GLN A 550 23.10 15.40 -0.77
N SER A 551 21.98 15.50 -0.03
CA SER A 551 21.37 16.78 0.34
C SER A 551 22.33 17.66 1.17
N GLN A 552 22.96 17.10 2.20
CA GLN A 552 23.94 17.80 3.04
C GLN A 552 25.18 18.23 2.23
N GLY A 553 25.63 17.42 1.27
CA GLY A 553 26.70 17.79 0.33
C GLY A 553 26.34 19.00 -0.53
N PHE A 554 25.15 18.99 -1.15
CA PHE A 554 24.68 20.13 -1.95
C PHE A 554 24.44 21.40 -1.12
N GLU A 555 24.05 21.26 0.15
CA GLU A 555 23.89 22.40 1.06
C GLU A 555 25.26 23.02 1.42
N ALA A 556 26.28 22.20 1.71
CA ALA A 556 27.65 22.67 1.94
C ALA A 556 28.30 23.31 0.68
N ASP A 557 28.07 22.74 -0.50
CA ASP A 557 28.50 23.33 -1.78
C ASP A 557 27.81 24.67 -2.03
N LEU A 558 26.53 24.81 -1.67
CA LEU A 558 25.78 26.06 -1.79
C LEU A 558 26.27 27.12 -0.80
N GLU A 559 26.58 26.74 0.45
CA GLU A 559 27.15 27.64 1.47
C GLU A 559 28.55 28.14 1.05
N THR A 560 29.43 27.25 0.61
CA THR A 560 30.79 27.64 0.17
C THR A 560 30.77 28.52 -1.08
N LEU A 561 29.85 28.26 -2.03
CA LEU A 561 29.58 29.13 -3.18
C LEU A 561 29.06 30.51 -2.73
N MET A 562 28.13 30.55 -1.77
CA MET A 562 27.56 31.78 -1.23
C MET A 562 28.61 32.63 -0.52
N CYS A 563 29.44 32.03 0.34
CA CYS A 563 30.57 32.70 0.99
C CYS A 563 31.56 33.27 -0.04
N SER A 564 31.97 32.45 -1.01
CA SER A 564 32.88 32.87 -2.09
C SER A 564 32.34 34.05 -2.90
N LYS A 565 31.03 34.06 -3.17
CA LYS A 565 30.34 35.16 -3.85
C LYS A 565 30.30 36.43 -2.97
N VAL A 566 29.95 36.31 -1.69
CA VAL A 566 29.92 37.45 -0.75
C VAL A 566 31.31 38.08 -0.61
N GLU A 567 32.38 37.28 -0.54
CA GLU A 567 33.75 37.80 -0.56
C GLU A 567 34.11 38.51 -1.87
N GLN A 568 33.63 38.01 -3.01
CA GLN A 568 33.85 38.64 -4.32
C GLN A 568 33.11 39.98 -4.42
N GLU A 569 31.88 40.07 -3.95
CA GLU A 569 31.10 41.31 -3.87
C GLU A 569 31.78 42.31 -2.92
N GLN A 570 32.23 41.88 -1.73
CA GLN A 570 33.01 42.72 -0.82
C GLN A 570 34.37 43.17 -1.40
N ARG A 571 35.02 42.37 -2.25
CA ARG A 571 36.23 42.78 -2.98
C ARG A 571 35.91 43.82 -4.05
N ALA A 572 34.81 43.65 -4.79
CA ALA A 572 34.36 44.61 -5.81
C ALA A 572 33.97 45.97 -5.19
N ILE A 573 33.22 45.97 -4.09
CA ILE A 573 32.82 47.20 -3.36
C ILE A 573 34.06 47.99 -2.93
N ARG A 574 35.03 47.35 -2.26
CA ARG A 574 36.27 48.02 -1.83
C ARG A 574 37.07 48.60 -2.99
N ALA A 575 37.11 47.92 -4.14
CA ALA A 575 37.76 48.43 -5.35
C ALA A 575 37.02 49.63 -5.95
N GLU A 576 35.67 49.62 -5.94
CA GLU A 576 34.86 50.73 -6.44
C GLU A 576 34.94 51.96 -5.51
N GLU A 577 34.97 51.77 -4.19
CA GLU A 577 35.20 52.82 -3.20
C GLU A 577 36.57 53.49 -3.37
N ALA A 578 37.63 52.69 -3.56
CA ALA A 578 38.96 53.19 -3.87
C ALA A 578 38.96 54.00 -5.18
N LEU A 579 38.32 53.50 -6.24
CA LEU A 579 38.17 54.19 -7.51
C LEU A 579 37.39 55.52 -7.37
N ARG A 580 36.29 55.54 -6.61
CA ARG A 580 35.53 56.76 -6.29
C ARG A 580 36.41 57.78 -5.56
N LYS A 581 37.18 57.35 -4.56
CA LYS A 581 38.10 58.19 -3.80
C LYS A 581 39.18 58.82 -4.70
N THR A 582 39.82 58.03 -5.56
CA THR A 582 40.81 58.55 -6.53
C THR A 582 40.18 59.48 -7.57
N ARG A 583 38.99 59.17 -8.08
CA ARG A 583 38.25 60.07 -9.00
C ARG A 583 37.91 61.41 -8.33
N TRP A 584 37.46 61.40 -7.08
CA TRP A 584 37.20 62.62 -6.30
C TRP A 584 38.47 63.43 -6.05
N GLN A 585 39.59 62.77 -5.66
CA GLN A 585 40.88 63.43 -5.52
C GLN A 585 41.35 64.08 -6.84
N ASN A 586 41.19 63.40 -7.97
CA ASN A 586 41.56 63.91 -9.29
C ASN A 586 40.64 65.06 -9.76
N ALA A 587 39.36 65.05 -9.40
CA ALA A 587 38.45 66.17 -9.66
C ALA A 587 38.90 67.42 -8.89
N ASN A 588 39.20 67.28 -7.59
CA ASN A 588 39.65 68.40 -6.74
C ASN A 588 41.02 68.95 -7.18
N THR A 589 41.94 68.13 -7.70
CA THR A 589 43.21 68.62 -8.23
C THR A 589 43.03 69.32 -9.58
N ALA A 590 42.14 68.82 -10.46
CA ALA A 590 41.79 69.49 -11.70
C ALA A 590 41.10 70.85 -11.47
N GLU A 591 40.14 70.92 -10.53
CA GLU A 591 39.47 72.17 -10.13
C GLU A 591 40.47 73.20 -9.60
N ARG A 592 41.39 72.79 -8.71
CA ARG A 592 42.45 73.67 -8.21
C ARG A 592 43.37 74.17 -9.33
N LEU A 593 43.76 73.30 -10.27
CA LEU A 593 44.56 73.72 -11.43
C LEU A 593 43.80 74.70 -12.33
N GLN A 594 42.50 74.48 -12.56
CA GLN A 594 41.63 75.38 -13.33
C GLN A 594 41.49 76.75 -12.65
N GLU A 595 41.37 76.82 -11.33
CA GLU A 595 41.35 78.07 -10.57
C GLU A 595 42.70 78.82 -10.66
N GLU A 596 43.84 78.13 -10.57
CA GLU A 596 45.15 78.77 -10.76
C GLU A 596 45.37 79.23 -12.22
N PHE A 597 44.94 78.48 -13.23
CA PHE A 597 44.92 78.94 -14.63
C PHE A 597 44.02 80.17 -14.81
N ARG A 598 42.86 80.22 -14.14
CA ARG A 598 41.96 81.38 -14.17
C ARG A 598 42.61 82.61 -13.52
N ARG A 599 43.30 82.44 -12.39
CA ARG A 599 44.06 83.51 -11.72
C ARG A 599 45.18 84.05 -12.59
N LEU A 600 46.01 83.15 -13.16
CA LEU A 600 47.09 83.53 -14.07
C LEU A 600 46.56 84.25 -15.31
N SER A 601 45.42 83.80 -15.86
CA SER A 601 44.76 84.47 -17.00
C SER A 601 44.30 85.90 -16.66
N VAL A 602 43.72 86.11 -15.48
CA VAL A 602 43.33 87.46 -15.00
C VAL A 602 44.56 88.34 -14.74
N GLN A 603 45.66 87.78 -14.22
CA GLN A 603 46.92 88.50 -14.04
C GLN A 603 47.56 88.87 -15.39
N MET A 604 47.57 87.96 -16.36
CA MET A 604 48.04 88.23 -17.72
C MET A 604 47.19 89.30 -18.42
N ALA A 605 45.86 89.24 -18.29
CA ALA A 605 44.97 90.25 -18.85
C ALA A 605 45.22 91.64 -18.24
N SER A 606 45.31 91.75 -16.91
CA SER A 606 45.53 93.04 -16.24
C SER A 606 46.94 93.62 -16.49
N THR A 607 47.97 92.77 -16.61
CA THR A 607 49.31 93.23 -17.00
C THR A 607 49.42 93.60 -18.48
N PHE A 608 48.70 92.91 -19.37
CA PHE A 608 48.55 93.32 -20.76
C PHE A 608 47.84 94.68 -20.88
N GLU A 609 46.70 94.86 -20.22
CA GLU A 609 45.94 96.11 -20.21
C GLU A 609 46.78 97.28 -19.63
N ALA A 610 47.58 97.02 -18.60
CA ALA A 610 48.53 98.01 -18.07
C ALA A 610 49.64 98.37 -19.09
N ASN A 611 50.20 97.37 -19.78
CA ASN A 611 51.20 97.58 -20.83
C ASN A 611 50.62 98.32 -22.05
N GLU A 612 49.38 98.03 -22.44
CA GLU A 612 48.66 98.73 -23.50
C GLU A 612 48.41 100.21 -23.14
N LYS A 613 48.03 100.50 -21.90
CA LYS A 613 47.91 101.88 -21.37
C LYS A 613 49.25 102.62 -21.33
N LEU A 614 50.34 101.93 -21.01
CA LEU A 614 51.70 102.50 -21.06
C LEU A 614 52.17 102.74 -22.50
N ALA A 615 51.92 101.81 -23.42
CA ALA A 615 52.28 101.94 -24.83
C ALA A 615 51.49 103.06 -25.52
N THR A 616 50.18 103.15 -25.30
CA THR A 616 49.33 104.23 -25.83
C THR A 616 49.73 105.60 -25.26
N LYS A 617 50.08 105.68 -23.97
CA LYS A 617 50.65 106.90 -23.37
C LYS A 617 51.99 107.29 -24.00
N ALA A 618 52.92 106.36 -24.17
CA ALA A 618 54.21 106.62 -24.81
C ALA A 618 54.07 107.04 -26.28
N VAL A 619 53.08 106.49 -27.01
CA VAL A 619 52.74 106.93 -28.37
C VAL A 619 52.16 108.35 -28.38
N ALA A 620 51.30 108.71 -27.42
CA ALA A 620 50.77 110.06 -27.28
C ALA A 620 51.88 111.09 -26.98
N GLU A 621 52.77 110.78 -26.03
CA GLU A 621 53.95 111.59 -25.72
C GLU A 621 54.88 111.74 -26.94
N ALA A 622 55.09 110.67 -27.70
CA ALA A 622 55.88 110.72 -28.94
C ALA A 622 55.20 111.55 -30.05
N ILE A 623 53.87 111.63 -30.09
CA ILE A 623 53.13 112.52 -31.00
C ILE A 623 53.25 113.98 -30.55
N GLU A 624 53.13 114.26 -29.26
CA GLU A 624 53.33 115.61 -28.71
C GLU A 624 54.76 116.12 -28.98
N LEU A 625 55.79 115.30 -28.72
CA LEU A 625 57.18 115.63 -29.03
C LEU A 625 57.44 115.83 -30.53
N ARG A 626 56.71 115.11 -31.42
CA ARG A 626 56.77 115.34 -32.88
C ARG A 626 56.12 116.66 -33.27
N LEU A 627 55.02 117.05 -32.65
CA LEU A 627 54.36 118.35 -32.88
C LEU A 627 55.25 119.50 -32.40
N GLN A 628 55.83 119.38 -31.20
CA GLN A 628 56.82 120.34 -30.68
C GLN A 628 58.03 120.45 -31.62
N LYS A 629 58.59 119.31 -32.08
CA LYS A 629 59.68 119.30 -33.07
C LYS A 629 59.28 120.00 -34.37
N SER A 630 58.12 119.68 -34.93
CA SER A 630 57.63 120.28 -36.19
C SER A 630 57.48 121.80 -36.08
N HIS A 631 57.02 122.32 -34.93
CA HIS A 631 56.91 123.75 -34.69
C HIS A 631 58.29 124.42 -34.55
N LEU A 632 59.26 123.77 -33.89
CA LEU A 632 60.65 124.26 -33.83
C LEU A 632 61.29 124.25 -35.23
N GLU A 633 61.05 123.23 -36.06
CA GLU A 633 61.51 123.18 -37.45
C GLU A 633 60.88 124.28 -38.32
N GLU A 634 59.59 124.58 -38.13
CA GLU A 634 58.89 125.71 -38.77
C GLU A 634 59.47 127.07 -38.35
N MET A 635 59.75 127.29 -37.05
CA MET A 635 60.41 128.51 -36.60
C MET A 635 61.83 128.66 -37.16
N ILE A 636 62.58 127.56 -37.27
CA ILE A 636 63.93 127.55 -37.86
C ILE A 636 63.85 127.87 -39.36
N HIS A 637 62.87 127.28 -40.08
CA HIS A 637 62.63 127.59 -41.49
C HIS A 637 62.36 129.08 -41.68
N LYS A 638 61.39 129.64 -40.94
CA LYS A 638 61.02 131.05 -40.99
C LYS A 638 62.19 131.98 -40.64
N ALA A 639 62.98 131.65 -39.61
CA ALA A 639 64.18 132.41 -39.26
C ALA A 639 65.26 132.34 -40.36
N SER A 640 65.34 131.24 -41.11
CA SER A 640 66.24 131.11 -42.26
C SER A 640 65.75 131.88 -43.49
N GLU A 641 64.44 131.97 -43.72
CA GLU A 641 63.82 132.82 -44.75
C GLU A 641 64.02 134.31 -44.43
N GLU A 642 63.79 134.71 -43.17
CA GLU A 642 64.07 136.06 -42.67
C GLU A 642 65.56 136.41 -42.83
N HIS A 643 66.47 135.47 -42.51
CA HIS A 643 67.91 135.67 -42.70
C HIS A 643 68.31 135.78 -44.18
N GLN A 644 67.76 134.93 -45.06
CA GLN A 644 68.04 134.97 -46.49
C GLN A 644 67.47 136.25 -47.14
N SER A 645 66.27 136.70 -46.73
CA SER A 645 65.71 137.99 -47.17
C SER A 645 66.59 139.17 -46.72
N VAL A 646 67.03 139.19 -45.46
CA VAL A 646 67.97 140.22 -44.95
C VAL A 646 69.29 140.19 -45.74
N LYS A 647 69.80 139.00 -46.07
CA LYS A 647 71.01 138.83 -46.89
C LYS A 647 70.80 139.36 -48.32
N GLU A 648 69.68 139.06 -48.96
CA GLU A 648 69.33 139.59 -50.29
C GLU A 648 69.19 141.13 -50.28
N ASP A 649 68.68 141.71 -49.19
CA ASP A 649 68.60 143.16 -48.98
C ASP A 649 70.01 143.77 -48.83
N TYR A 650 70.92 143.10 -48.11
CA TYR A 650 72.34 143.48 -48.01
C TYR A 650 73.08 143.33 -49.36
N GLU A 651 72.88 142.24 -50.09
CA GLU A 651 73.49 142.01 -51.42
C GLU A 651 72.97 143.04 -52.43
N SER A 652 71.67 143.38 -52.39
CA SER A 652 71.07 144.44 -53.20
C SER A 652 71.65 145.82 -52.88
N ARG A 653 71.83 146.15 -51.59
CA ARG A 653 72.51 147.39 -51.17
C ARG A 653 73.98 147.43 -51.58
N LEU A 654 74.70 146.31 -51.48
CA LEU A 654 76.09 146.20 -51.95
C LEU A 654 76.17 146.39 -53.47
N HIS A 655 75.23 145.82 -54.24
CA HIS A 655 75.15 146.02 -55.67
C HIS A 655 74.78 147.46 -56.06
N GLN A 656 73.86 148.10 -55.33
CA GLN A 656 73.53 149.52 -55.50
C GLN A 656 74.73 150.42 -55.18
N LEU A 657 75.46 150.14 -54.11
CA LEU A 657 76.66 150.89 -53.72
C LEU A 657 77.81 150.67 -54.72
N ALA A 658 77.98 149.45 -55.24
CA ALA A 658 78.94 149.15 -56.30
C ALA A 658 78.59 149.93 -57.59
N ASN A 659 77.32 149.98 -57.98
CA ASN A 659 76.86 150.79 -59.12
C ASN A 659 77.06 152.30 -58.86
N GLN A 660 76.92 152.77 -57.63
CA GLN A 660 77.25 154.15 -57.25
C GLN A 660 78.77 154.43 -57.32
N VAL A 661 79.61 153.48 -56.91
CA VAL A 661 81.08 153.56 -57.05
C VAL A 661 81.49 153.57 -58.53
N VAL A 662 80.86 152.74 -59.38
CA VAL A 662 81.08 152.76 -60.83
C VAL A 662 80.65 154.12 -61.43
N LEU A 663 79.51 154.67 -61.01
CA LEU A 663 79.07 155.99 -61.46
C LEU A 663 80.05 157.11 -61.03
N MET A 664 80.53 157.10 -59.78
CA MET A 664 81.55 158.04 -59.32
C MET A 664 82.89 157.83 -60.05
N THR A 665 83.27 156.58 -60.35
CA THR A 665 84.47 156.27 -61.14
C THR A 665 84.35 156.86 -62.54
N ASN A 666 83.20 156.69 -63.21
CA ASN A 666 82.94 157.27 -64.52
C ASN A 666 82.94 158.82 -64.48
N GLN A 667 82.41 159.44 -63.42
CA GLN A 667 82.51 160.89 -63.21
C GLN A 667 83.95 161.37 -62.96
N ILE A 668 84.74 160.59 -62.22
CA ILE A 668 86.17 160.85 -62.01
C ILE A 668 86.94 160.70 -63.33
N GLU A 669 86.65 159.68 -64.15
CA GLU A 669 87.24 159.53 -65.48
C GLU A 669 86.81 160.67 -66.43
N GLN A 670 85.56 161.12 -66.36
CA GLN A 670 85.11 162.30 -67.10
C GLN A 670 85.90 163.54 -66.68
N MET A 671 86.00 163.86 -65.38
CA MET A 671 86.81 164.99 -64.90
C MET A 671 88.31 164.82 -65.20
N GLN A 672 88.84 163.59 -65.23
CA GLN A 672 90.20 163.32 -65.68
C GLN A 672 90.37 163.50 -67.20
N SER A 673 89.33 163.25 -68.00
CA SER A 673 89.32 163.52 -69.44
C SER A 673 89.23 165.02 -69.72
N GLU A 674 88.37 165.76 -69.00
CA GLU A 674 88.23 167.20 -69.08
C GLU A 674 89.52 167.89 -68.63
N THR A 675 90.08 167.54 -67.47
CA THR A 675 91.37 168.08 -67.02
C THR A 675 92.56 167.58 -67.86
N ARG A 676 92.45 166.47 -68.62
CA ARG A 676 93.43 166.11 -69.69
C ARG A 676 93.27 167.02 -70.90
N ILE A 677 92.06 167.31 -71.35
CA ILE A 677 91.76 168.24 -72.46
C ILE A 677 92.23 169.64 -72.10
N GLU A 678 91.97 170.12 -70.88
CA GLU A 678 92.51 171.38 -70.36
C GLU A 678 94.04 171.36 -70.27
N ARG A 679 94.66 170.28 -69.81
CA ARG A 679 96.12 170.15 -69.73
C ARG A 679 96.78 170.09 -71.12
N CYS A 680 96.11 169.51 -72.11
CA CYS A 680 96.52 169.57 -73.52
C CYS A 680 96.34 170.98 -74.09
N SER A 681 95.19 171.63 -73.88
CA SER A 681 94.94 173.04 -74.20
C SER A 681 96.00 173.96 -73.58
N TRP A 682 96.36 173.75 -72.31
CA TRP A 682 97.39 174.48 -71.60
C TRP A 682 98.80 174.20 -72.13
N ASN A 683 99.13 172.95 -72.46
CA ASN A 683 100.40 172.60 -73.10
C ASN A 683 100.53 173.18 -74.53
N ILE A 684 99.43 173.27 -75.29
CA ILE A 684 99.37 173.95 -76.59
C ILE A 684 99.58 175.45 -76.41
N ARG A 685 98.86 176.11 -75.47
CA ARG A 685 99.08 177.53 -75.13
C ARG A 685 100.52 177.79 -74.65
N ARG A 686 101.09 176.89 -73.85
CA ARG A 686 102.47 176.97 -73.32
C ARG A 686 103.54 176.75 -74.40
N THR A 687 103.27 175.93 -75.42
CA THR A 687 104.17 175.76 -76.57
C THR A 687 104.03 176.90 -77.59
N MET A 688 102.85 177.51 -77.76
CA MET A 688 102.71 178.78 -78.48
C MET A 688 103.46 179.92 -77.77
N LEU A 689 103.35 180.03 -76.44
CA LEU A 689 104.13 180.99 -75.64
C LEU A 689 105.65 180.78 -75.74
N LYS A 690 106.12 179.54 -75.95
CA LYS A 690 107.53 179.26 -76.27
C LYS A 690 107.94 179.67 -77.69
N LYS A 691 107.02 179.77 -78.65
CA LYS A 691 107.29 180.27 -80.02
C LYS A 691 107.19 181.79 -80.13
N LEU A 692 106.32 182.44 -79.35
CA LEU A 692 106.11 183.90 -79.37
C LEU A 692 107.19 184.72 -78.64
N ARG A 693 108.17 184.09 -77.97
CA ARG A 693 109.34 184.75 -77.36
C ARG A 693 110.65 184.49 -78.13
N GLY A 694 110.55 184.20 -79.43
CA GLY A 694 111.70 183.87 -80.30
C GLY A 694 112.05 184.91 -81.37
N PHE A 695 111.40 186.08 -81.40
CA PHE A 695 111.58 187.09 -82.44
C PHE A 695 111.69 188.54 -81.92
N SER A 696 112.36 188.71 -80.77
CA SER A 696 112.86 190.00 -80.32
C SER A 696 114.36 189.93 -80.02
N GLN A 697 115.07 190.90 -80.56
CA GLN A 697 116.52 191.10 -80.58
C GLN A 697 117.23 191.00 -79.20
N THR A 698 118.54 190.76 -79.25
CA THR A 698 119.60 191.20 -78.30
C THR A 698 119.26 191.17 -76.79
N LYS A 699 119.98 190.42 -75.96
CA LYS A 699 121.44 190.25 -75.96
C LYS A 699 121.83 188.97 -75.18
N PHE A 700 122.82 188.23 -75.70
CA PHE A 700 123.20 186.86 -75.32
C PHE A 700 122.14 185.81 -75.66
#